data_AF-A0A399ZFJ5-F1
#
_entry.id   AF-A0A399ZFJ5-F1
#
_cell.length_a   1.000
_cell.length_b   1.000
_cell.length_c   1.000
_cell.angle_alpha   90.00
_cell.angle_beta   90.00
_cell.angle_gamma   90.00
#
_symmetry.space_group_name_H-M   'P 1'
#
loop_
_entity.id
_entity.type
_entity.pdbx_description
1 polymer ?
#
loop_
_entity_poly.entity_id
_entity_poly.type
_entity_poly.pdbx_seq_one_letter_code
_entity_poly.pdbx_strand_id
1 'polypeptide(L)'
;MFAGYARVVLQREFSEGQSGTQVFLAVPYRGGQEQELPVVVKLGPQELIQQEWSAAQHTRRKLPGFVEIAGEPVYLEAAETGSIPYGGLRYELAGQGLYQTESLRMYCRHAPAADLWRVLDKRLFPQLRHIWRENPRLERLRKVHATYDRVLPVNLILELGPAADCQPPTPAVVLSAGRMQTEGVRSFPAHRDAVVRLEGFVVTEIERHQRAVTLNLPQTGETRTASFRLRLQAVSDLDAYRLGEPAPIITGRVVATRQELLLAALQPAPDLPAHLNAATLPLPENPQVQLPNPLLAWPTLLQEEMPMKIGTTHGDLNMGNVLVDTGARTAQIIDCAHARRDHALYDLLRLELETVLHPLATAFFQAGQPPSRIYDFYGWLDQITRSEPHAAGHFALPKPMQYELSALATPFILLTLIRNEARDLLTTPGDWREYYTGLALYLLGALKFASLDRAPRGHQPKALAFWGALTILRLLERGQESQTTEWQWVDLTTKGSTGAATDASTEPHTTHVQVDNRSGGVYFEGLVAFNIQGDLISGGTVNKATFHGPVTGPVHTGSGDINVAGGQPRQPQASLAQLLADLRREVAASAPEAVRVMADQRIDQLEEAIQEKYLGAMESSLEWFQRQLPALAAKVITIIRHPDVVQAFQAAGDRTFAEYRRRFGS
;
A
#
# COMPACT_ATOMS: atom_id res chain seq x y z
N MET A 1 6.84 26.86 5.99
CA MET A 1 6.63 25.86 4.91
C MET A 1 5.99 26.47 3.67
N PHE A 2 4.92 27.27 3.81
CA PHE A 2 4.22 27.91 2.68
C PHE A 2 4.35 29.44 2.70
N ALA A 3 5.53 29.97 3.07
CA ALA A 3 5.77 31.40 3.01
C ALA A 3 5.60 31.90 1.55
N GLY A 4 4.90 33.01 1.36
CA GLY A 4 4.60 33.57 0.03
C GLY A 4 3.32 33.04 -0.64
N TYR A 5 2.64 32.04 -0.06
CA TYR A 5 1.31 31.63 -0.52
C TYR A 5 0.21 32.42 0.20
N ALA A 6 -0.83 32.80 -0.52
CA ALA A 6 -1.99 33.50 0.02
C ALA A 6 -2.87 32.59 0.90
N ARG A 7 -2.98 31.31 0.53
CA ARG A 7 -3.69 30.28 1.32
C ARG A 7 -3.23 28.88 0.96
N VAL A 8 -3.50 27.94 1.86
CA VAL A 8 -3.30 26.49 1.65
C VAL A 8 -4.59 25.77 2.05
N VAL A 9 -5.06 24.86 1.19
CA VAL A 9 -6.25 24.04 1.46
C VAL A 9 -5.80 22.61 1.73
N LEU A 10 -6.13 22.09 2.92
CA LEU A 10 -5.98 20.67 3.21
C LEU A 10 -7.16 19.93 2.59
N GLN A 11 -6.90 19.13 1.56
CA GLN A 11 -7.96 18.40 0.86
C GLN A 11 -8.33 17.10 1.58
N ARG A 12 -7.32 16.41 2.11
CA ARG A 12 -7.52 15.11 2.76
C ARG A 12 -6.38 14.81 3.72
N GLU A 13 -6.70 14.15 4.82
CA GLU A 13 -5.71 13.48 5.67
C GLU A 13 -5.52 12.03 5.20
N PHE A 14 -4.28 11.61 5.05
CA PHE A 14 -3.92 10.20 4.93
C PHE A 14 -3.84 9.62 6.35
N SER A 15 -5.01 9.45 6.98
CA SER A 15 -5.19 9.13 8.41
C SER A 15 -4.85 7.67 8.77
N GLU A 16 -3.82 7.11 8.14
CA GLU A 16 -3.52 5.68 8.13
C GLU A 16 -2.16 5.33 8.76
N GLY A 17 -1.39 6.33 9.20
CA GLY A 17 -0.10 6.15 9.86
C GLY A 17 -0.22 5.94 11.38
N GLN A 18 0.57 5.02 11.94
CA GLN A 18 0.70 4.79 13.38
C GLN A 18 1.90 5.52 14.01
N SER A 19 2.65 6.29 13.22
CA SER A 19 3.94 6.90 13.58
C SER A 19 3.84 8.13 14.48
N GLY A 20 2.64 8.50 14.96
CA GLY A 20 2.43 9.75 15.70
C GLY A 20 2.59 11.01 14.83
N THR A 21 2.73 10.86 13.52
CA THR A 21 2.77 11.94 12.53
C THR A 21 1.47 11.94 11.72
N GLN A 22 1.01 13.12 11.32
CA GLN A 22 -0.13 13.29 10.43
C GLN A 22 0.35 13.64 9.02
N VAL A 23 -0.27 13.03 8.01
CA VAL A 23 0.10 13.23 6.61
C VAL A 23 -1.13 13.76 5.87
N PHE A 24 -0.98 14.84 5.11
CA PHE A 24 -2.06 15.54 4.43
C PHE A 24 -1.75 15.73 2.94
N LEU A 25 -2.80 15.69 2.11
CA LEU A 25 -2.77 16.25 0.76
C LEU A 25 -3.17 17.73 0.86
N ALA A 26 -2.28 18.62 0.46
CA ALA A 26 -2.47 20.06 0.54
C ALA A 26 -2.35 20.73 -0.84
N VAL A 27 -3.14 21.76 -1.08
CA VAL A 27 -3.10 22.55 -2.32
C VAL A 27 -2.81 24.02 -1.97
N PRO A 28 -1.64 24.54 -2.36
CA PRO A 28 -1.27 25.92 -2.07
C PRO A 28 -1.71 26.89 -3.19
N TYR A 29 -1.94 28.16 -2.85
CA TYR A 29 -2.41 29.21 -3.77
C TYR A 29 -1.55 30.49 -3.68
N ARG A 30 -0.98 31.00 -4.79
CA ARG A 30 -0.07 32.17 -4.79
C ARG A 30 -0.73 33.55 -4.83
N GLY A 31 -2.01 33.65 -5.18
CA GLY A 31 -2.68 34.94 -5.39
C GLY A 31 -4.20 34.90 -5.25
N GLY A 32 -4.72 34.30 -4.17
CA GLY A 32 -6.16 34.14 -3.92
C GLY A 32 -6.84 33.05 -4.76
N GLN A 33 -6.58 33.02 -6.08
CA GLN A 33 -7.14 32.06 -7.02
C GLN A 33 -6.13 31.23 -7.81
N GLU A 34 -4.88 31.67 -7.97
CA GLU A 34 -3.87 30.88 -8.68
C GLU A 34 -3.47 29.64 -7.87
N GLN A 35 -3.94 28.48 -8.34
CA GLN A 35 -3.70 27.17 -7.73
C GLN A 35 -2.37 26.59 -8.20
N GLU A 36 -1.56 26.13 -7.26
CA GLU A 36 -0.37 25.32 -7.57
C GLU A 36 -0.68 23.81 -7.48
N LEU A 37 0.30 23.01 -7.90
CA LEU A 37 0.23 21.55 -7.84
C LEU A 37 0.02 21.07 -6.40
N PRO A 38 -0.80 20.01 -6.19
CA PRO A 38 -0.95 19.40 -4.89
C PRO A 38 0.40 18.91 -4.35
N VAL A 39 0.58 19.03 -3.04
CA VAL A 39 1.77 18.57 -2.30
C VAL A 39 1.34 17.69 -1.14
N VAL A 40 2.23 16.81 -0.68
CA VAL A 40 2.00 16.06 0.55
C VAL A 40 2.73 16.73 1.71
N VAL A 41 2.01 16.99 2.79
CA VAL A 41 2.55 17.63 3.99
C VAL A 41 2.54 16.60 5.12
N LYS A 42 3.67 16.43 5.80
CA LYS A 42 3.75 15.60 6.99
C LYS A 42 4.10 16.47 8.18
N LEU A 43 3.33 16.33 9.26
CA LEU A 43 3.45 17.08 10.50
C LEU A 43 3.62 16.09 11.66
N GLY A 44 4.46 16.41 12.64
CA GLY A 44 4.65 15.54 13.79
C GLY A 44 5.72 16.05 14.75
N PRO A 45 6.06 15.26 15.79
CA PRO A 45 7.18 15.57 16.68
C PRO A 45 8.45 15.90 15.90
N GLN A 46 9.15 16.97 16.32
CA GLN A 46 10.35 17.48 15.65
C GLN A 46 11.39 16.39 15.40
N GLU A 47 11.60 15.48 16.35
CA GLU A 47 12.62 14.43 16.24
C GLU A 47 12.31 13.45 15.10
N LEU A 48 11.03 13.12 14.88
CA LEU A 48 10.61 12.22 13.80
C LEU A 48 10.75 12.89 12.43
N ILE A 49 10.39 14.17 12.34
CA ILE A 49 10.54 14.97 11.11
C ILE A 49 12.02 15.13 10.75
N GLN A 50 12.88 15.39 11.74
CA GLN A 50 14.32 15.50 11.54
C GLN A 50 14.94 14.16 11.12
N GLN A 51 14.51 13.04 11.71
CA GLN A 51 14.95 11.71 11.32
C GLN A 51 14.62 11.41 9.85
N GLU A 52 13.38 11.69 9.45
CA GLU A 52 12.91 11.46 8.09
C GLU A 52 13.63 12.34 7.07
N TRP A 53 13.81 13.63 7.38
CA TRP A 53 14.59 14.54 6.56
C TRP A 53 16.03 14.06 6.38
N SER A 54 16.70 13.64 7.46
CA SER A 54 18.06 13.11 7.40
C SER A 54 18.16 11.86 6.52
N ALA A 55 17.20 10.93 6.67
CA ALA A 55 17.12 9.74 5.84
C ALA A 55 16.86 10.09 4.37
N ALA A 56 15.97 11.03 4.08
CA ALA A 56 15.68 11.49 2.74
C ALA A 56 16.91 12.09 2.05
N GLN A 57 17.70 12.90 2.75
CA GLN A 57 18.93 13.47 2.19
C GLN A 57 19.93 12.39 1.76
N HIS A 58 20.05 11.31 2.54
CA HIS A 58 20.94 10.21 2.20
C HIS A 58 20.39 9.30 1.09
N THR A 59 19.06 9.17 1.01
CA THR A 59 18.40 8.19 0.14
C THR A 59 17.89 8.77 -1.17
N ARG A 60 17.74 10.09 -1.30
CA ARG A 60 17.28 10.77 -2.53
C ARG A 60 18.11 10.44 -3.77
N ARG A 61 19.41 10.17 -3.61
CA ARG A 61 20.29 9.75 -4.72
C ARG A 61 20.19 8.26 -5.05
N LYS A 62 19.61 7.47 -4.15
CA LYS A 62 19.58 6.00 -4.21
C LYS A 62 18.19 5.45 -4.54
N LEU A 63 17.10 6.16 -4.24
CA LEU A 63 15.70 5.75 -4.50
C LEU A 63 15.11 6.50 -5.70
N PRO A 64 15.13 5.95 -6.93
CA PRO A 64 14.38 6.51 -8.05
C PRO A 64 12.89 6.52 -7.74
N GLY A 65 12.22 7.66 -7.96
CA GLY A 65 10.80 7.82 -7.69
C GLY A 65 10.42 8.06 -6.23
N PHE A 66 11.43 8.22 -5.35
CA PHE A 66 11.22 8.91 -4.08
C PHE A 66 10.77 10.34 -4.35
N VAL A 67 9.66 10.72 -3.71
CA VAL A 67 9.12 12.07 -3.86
C VAL A 67 10.05 13.06 -3.18
N GLU A 68 10.50 14.07 -3.93
CA GLU A 68 11.43 15.06 -3.41
C GLU A 68 10.79 15.86 -2.26
N ILE A 69 11.53 16.02 -1.16
CA ILE A 69 11.14 16.95 -0.10
C ILE A 69 11.57 18.36 -0.52
N ALA A 70 10.61 19.25 -0.64
CA ALA A 70 10.78 20.65 -1.02
C ALA A 70 11.27 21.50 0.14
N GLY A 71 12.48 22.03 -0.01
CA GLY A 71 13.09 22.92 0.98
C GLY A 71 13.43 22.20 2.29
N GLU A 72 13.88 22.98 3.27
CA GLU A 72 14.17 22.47 4.60
C GLU A 72 12.88 22.29 5.43
N PRO A 73 12.83 21.31 6.36
CA PRO A 73 11.74 21.19 7.30
C PRO A 73 11.56 22.47 8.11
N VAL A 74 10.33 22.73 8.53
CA VAL A 74 10.01 23.86 9.41
C VAL A 74 9.71 23.34 10.80
N TYR A 75 10.31 23.96 11.81
CA TYR A 75 10.16 23.59 13.21
C TYR A 75 9.43 24.68 13.98
N LEU A 76 8.59 24.24 14.92
CA LEU A 76 7.92 25.07 15.91
C LEU A 76 8.49 24.69 17.28
N GLU A 77 9.00 25.69 17.99
CA GLU A 77 9.59 25.49 19.30
C GLU A 77 8.54 25.09 20.35
N ALA A 78 8.97 24.47 21.44
CA ALA A 78 8.08 24.05 22.52
C ALA A 78 7.25 25.21 23.11
N ALA A 79 7.83 26.42 23.13
CA ALA A 79 7.17 27.64 23.60
C ALA A 79 5.97 28.05 22.73
N GLU A 80 5.98 27.70 21.44
CA GLU A 80 4.92 28.04 20.48
C GLU A 80 3.80 27.00 20.44
N THR A 81 4.12 25.75 20.80
CA THR A 81 3.20 24.59 20.75
C THR A 81 2.59 24.25 22.11
N GLY A 82 3.08 24.85 23.19
CA GLY A 82 2.57 24.69 24.54
C GLY A 82 2.94 23.39 25.24
N SER A 83 3.76 22.51 24.62
CA SER A 83 4.31 21.33 25.33
C SER A 83 5.40 20.55 24.59
N ILE A 84 5.28 20.31 23.27
CA ILE A 84 6.17 19.40 22.52
C ILE A 84 6.61 20.08 21.21
N PRO A 85 7.93 20.17 20.92
CA PRO A 85 8.39 20.74 19.67
C PRO A 85 7.86 19.94 18.47
N TYR A 86 7.36 20.64 17.46
CA TYR A 86 6.74 20.06 16.27
C TYR A 86 7.52 20.43 15.03
N GLY A 87 7.53 19.55 14.05
CA GLY A 87 8.10 19.80 12.74
C GLY A 87 7.09 19.58 11.63
N GLY A 88 7.42 20.09 10.45
CA GLY A 88 6.71 19.80 9.23
C GLY A 88 7.64 19.68 8.03
N LEU A 89 7.33 18.75 7.13
CA LEU A 89 8.01 18.56 5.84
C LEU A 89 6.99 18.53 4.69
N ARG A 90 7.46 18.86 3.48
CA ARG A 90 6.63 18.98 2.27
C ARG A 90 7.22 18.14 1.13
N TYR A 91 6.48 17.17 0.62
CA TYR A 91 6.83 16.40 -0.58
C TYR A 91 6.20 17.00 -1.84
N GLU A 92 6.97 17.11 -2.91
CA GLU A 92 6.50 17.56 -4.22
C GLU A 92 5.92 16.42 -5.05
N LEU A 93 4.61 16.39 -5.29
CA LEU A 93 4.04 15.31 -6.11
C LEU A 93 4.47 15.45 -7.58
N ALA A 94 5.01 14.35 -8.13
CA ALA A 94 5.35 14.25 -9.55
C ALA A 94 4.08 13.98 -10.40
N GLY A 95 3.35 15.02 -10.74
CA GLY A 95 2.17 14.94 -11.59
C GLY A 95 1.60 16.33 -11.86
N GLN A 96 0.91 16.53 -12.98
CA GLN A 96 0.34 17.84 -13.34
C GLN A 96 -0.85 18.25 -12.44
N GLY A 97 -1.10 17.56 -11.32
CA GLY A 97 -2.24 17.83 -10.43
C GLY A 97 -3.60 17.59 -11.10
N LEU A 98 -3.61 16.95 -12.27
CA LEU A 98 -4.81 16.74 -13.10
C LEU A 98 -5.71 15.62 -12.56
N TYR A 99 -5.16 14.69 -11.78
CA TYR A 99 -5.86 13.50 -11.31
C TYR A 99 -5.81 13.37 -9.80
N GLN A 100 -6.72 12.57 -9.26
CA GLN A 100 -6.82 12.32 -7.84
C GLN A 100 -5.67 11.39 -7.38
N THR A 101 -4.94 11.83 -6.36
CA THR A 101 -3.92 11.01 -5.69
C THR A 101 -4.51 10.32 -4.47
N GLU A 102 -4.18 9.05 -4.23
CA GLU A 102 -4.52 8.34 -3.00
C GLU A 102 -3.47 7.30 -2.60
N SER A 103 -3.55 6.76 -1.38
CA SER A 103 -2.66 5.67 -0.98
C SER A 103 -3.00 4.40 -1.76
N LEU A 104 -2.01 3.55 -2.00
CA LEU A 104 -2.22 2.23 -2.61
C LEU A 104 -3.24 1.41 -1.81
N ARG A 105 -3.28 1.58 -0.47
CA ARG A 105 -4.29 0.93 0.38
C ARG A 105 -5.72 1.32 -0.01
N MET A 106 -5.96 2.61 -0.25
CA MET A 106 -7.27 3.11 -0.68
C MET A 106 -7.58 2.68 -2.11
N TYR A 107 -6.59 2.74 -3.01
CA TYR A 107 -6.74 2.32 -4.39
C TYR A 107 -7.13 0.84 -4.51
N CYS A 108 -6.54 -0.04 -3.70
CA CYS A 108 -6.89 -1.47 -3.65
C CYS A 108 -8.37 -1.76 -3.30
N ARG A 109 -9.12 -0.80 -2.74
CA ARG A 109 -10.53 -1.02 -2.37
C ARG A 109 -11.48 -0.96 -3.56
N HIS A 110 -11.10 -0.28 -4.64
CA HIS A 110 -12.00 -0.04 -5.78
C HIS A 110 -11.35 -0.26 -7.14
N ALA A 111 -10.02 -0.25 -7.22
CA ALA A 111 -9.31 -0.42 -8.48
C ALA A 111 -9.49 -1.84 -9.04
N PRO A 112 -9.74 -1.98 -10.35
CA PRO A 112 -9.78 -3.29 -10.99
C PRO A 112 -8.40 -3.95 -10.98
N ALA A 113 -8.37 -5.29 -10.97
CA ALA A 113 -7.12 -6.07 -10.92
C ALA A 113 -6.11 -5.69 -12.02
N ALA A 114 -6.59 -5.37 -13.23
CA ALA A 114 -5.73 -4.95 -14.34
C ALA A 114 -5.02 -3.61 -14.07
N ASP A 115 -5.66 -2.70 -13.35
CA ASP A 115 -5.07 -1.41 -13.01
C ASP A 115 -4.07 -1.55 -11.86
N LEU A 116 -4.41 -2.34 -10.85
CA LEU A 116 -3.47 -2.69 -9.78
C LEU A 116 -2.23 -3.39 -10.31
N TRP A 117 -2.40 -4.37 -11.21
CA TRP A 117 -1.31 -5.03 -11.90
C TRP A 117 -0.42 -3.99 -12.61
N ARG A 118 -1.02 -3.08 -13.39
CA ARG A 118 -0.25 -2.06 -14.11
C ARG A 118 0.51 -1.12 -13.17
N VAL A 119 -0.13 -0.67 -12.10
CA VAL A 119 0.50 0.20 -11.09
C VAL A 119 1.68 -0.51 -10.43
N LEU A 120 1.52 -1.76 -10.01
CA LEU A 120 2.59 -2.51 -9.35
C LEU A 120 3.71 -2.92 -10.32
N ASP A 121 3.38 -3.68 -11.36
CA ASP A 121 4.35 -4.29 -12.27
C ASP A 121 5.02 -3.27 -13.20
N LYS A 122 4.29 -2.24 -13.66
CA LYS A 122 4.80 -1.27 -14.64
C LYS A 122 5.31 0.03 -14.02
N ARG A 123 5.00 0.32 -12.75
CA ARG A 123 5.41 1.58 -12.10
C ARG A 123 6.14 1.36 -10.80
N LEU A 124 5.53 0.74 -9.80
CA LEU A 124 6.12 0.63 -8.46
C LEU A 124 7.35 -0.28 -8.45
N PHE A 125 7.23 -1.53 -8.92
CA PHE A 125 8.33 -2.48 -8.88
C PHE A 125 9.53 -2.08 -9.74
N PRO A 126 9.37 -1.49 -10.95
CA PRO A 126 10.51 -0.95 -11.68
C PRO A 126 11.32 0.08 -10.90
N GLN A 127 10.67 0.94 -10.11
CA GLN A 127 11.35 1.91 -9.23
C GLN A 127 12.10 1.20 -8.10
N LEU A 128 11.42 0.27 -7.42
CA LEU A 128 12.00 -0.46 -6.28
C LEU A 128 13.09 -1.47 -6.67
N ARG A 129 13.00 -2.08 -7.86
CA ARG A 129 14.05 -2.98 -8.37
C ARG A 129 15.40 -2.27 -8.44
N HIS A 130 15.43 -0.96 -8.70
CA HIS A 130 16.67 -0.20 -8.69
C HIS A 130 17.37 -0.31 -7.33
N ILE A 131 16.65 -0.07 -6.23
CA ILE A 131 17.23 -0.06 -4.88
C ILE A 131 17.54 -1.46 -4.33
N TRP A 132 16.73 -2.45 -4.71
CA TRP A 132 16.91 -3.82 -4.26
C TRP A 132 18.09 -4.49 -4.99
N ARG A 133 18.34 -4.10 -6.26
CA ARG A 133 19.37 -4.70 -7.12
C ARG A 133 20.63 -3.86 -7.28
N GLU A 134 20.68 -2.64 -6.75
CA GLU A 134 21.90 -1.84 -6.76
C GLU A 134 22.94 -2.44 -5.80
N ASN A 135 23.93 -3.14 -6.37
CA ASN A 135 25.06 -3.75 -5.67
C ASN A 135 24.68 -4.58 -4.42
N PRO A 136 23.78 -5.59 -4.55
CA PRO A 136 23.41 -6.44 -3.45
C PRO A 136 24.64 -7.17 -2.95
N ARG A 137 24.98 -6.95 -1.68
CA ARG A 137 26.05 -7.69 -1.02
C ARG A 137 25.46 -9.00 -0.54
N LEU A 138 25.98 -10.12 -1.03
CA LEU A 138 25.66 -11.41 -0.46
C LEU A 138 26.35 -11.55 0.90
N GLU A 139 25.58 -11.67 1.97
CA GLU A 139 26.07 -12.09 3.27
C GLU A 139 25.78 -13.59 3.42
N ARG A 140 26.83 -14.41 3.50
CA ARG A 140 26.69 -15.89 3.48
C ARG A 140 26.04 -16.47 4.74
N LEU A 141 26.25 -15.83 5.88
CA LEU A 141 25.72 -16.24 7.18
C LEU A 141 25.29 -14.99 7.94
N ARG A 142 24.03 -14.60 7.76
CA ARG A 142 23.41 -13.52 8.53
C ARG A 142 22.39 -14.10 9.49
N LYS A 143 22.41 -13.64 10.73
CA LYS A 143 21.40 -13.98 11.73
C LYS A 143 20.06 -13.35 11.36
N VAL A 144 19.01 -14.15 11.23
CA VAL A 144 17.63 -13.70 10.95
C VAL A 144 17.20 -12.63 11.97
N HIS A 145 17.59 -12.84 13.22
CA HIS A 145 17.37 -11.91 14.32
C HIS A 145 17.79 -10.45 14.04
N ALA A 146 18.90 -10.21 13.35
CA ALA A 146 19.40 -8.86 13.09
C ALA A 146 18.45 -8.03 12.21
N THR A 147 17.74 -8.71 11.32
CA THR A 147 16.78 -8.10 10.38
C THR A 147 15.37 -8.07 10.99
N TYR A 148 14.91 -9.19 11.55
CA TYR A 148 13.49 -9.42 11.81
C TYR A 148 13.05 -9.29 13.26
N ASP A 149 13.95 -9.19 14.25
CA ASP A 149 13.54 -8.98 15.65
C ASP A 149 12.63 -7.74 15.81
N ARG A 150 12.88 -6.70 15.01
CA ARG A 150 12.12 -5.45 15.07
C ARG A 150 10.68 -5.57 14.58
N VAL A 151 10.36 -6.58 13.76
CA VAL A 151 9.01 -6.76 13.23
C VAL A 151 8.07 -7.34 14.30
N LEU A 152 8.63 -8.03 15.30
CA LEU A 152 7.91 -8.54 16.46
C LEU A 152 7.63 -7.44 17.51
N PRO A 153 6.78 -7.72 18.52
CA PRO A 153 6.72 -6.91 19.73
C PRO A 153 8.10 -6.76 20.40
N VAL A 154 8.25 -5.76 21.26
CA VAL A 154 9.47 -5.61 22.08
C VAL A 154 9.72 -6.85 22.93
N ASN A 155 10.98 -7.14 23.25
CA ASN A 155 11.38 -8.30 24.03
C ASN A 155 10.83 -8.22 25.45
N LEU A 156 10.95 -7.05 26.08
CA LEU A 156 10.42 -6.78 27.42
C LEU A 156 9.79 -5.38 27.47
N ILE A 157 8.76 -5.27 28.31
CA ILE A 157 8.24 -4.00 28.81
C ILE A 157 8.68 -3.85 30.27
N LEU A 158 9.26 -2.71 30.59
CA LEU A 158 9.79 -2.39 31.91
C LEU A 158 9.05 -1.20 32.51
N GLU A 159 8.77 -1.30 33.80
CA GLU A 159 8.34 -0.18 34.63
C GLU A 159 9.51 0.25 35.51
N LEU A 160 9.77 1.56 35.54
CA LEU A 160 10.84 2.14 36.35
C LEU A 160 10.38 2.20 37.81
N GLY A 161 11.15 1.59 38.72
CA GLY A 161 10.90 1.70 40.16
C GLY A 161 11.44 3.03 40.72
N PRO A 162 10.89 3.55 41.84
CA PRO A 162 11.46 4.70 42.53
C PRO A 162 12.90 4.38 42.96
N ALA A 163 13.85 5.25 42.59
CA ALA A 163 15.29 5.05 42.84
C ALA A 163 15.65 4.80 44.32
N ALA A 164 14.78 5.20 45.25
CA ALA A 164 14.97 5.07 46.70
C ALA A 164 14.69 3.66 47.26
N ASP A 165 13.89 2.83 46.57
CA ASP A 165 13.60 1.44 47.00
C ASP A 165 14.46 0.41 46.26
N CYS A 166 15.34 0.86 45.36
CA CYS A 166 16.21 0.04 44.53
C CYS A 166 17.51 -0.37 45.24
N GLN A 167 17.44 -0.91 46.47
CA GLN A 167 18.37 -2.00 46.77
C GLN A 167 17.85 -3.20 45.97
N PRO A 168 18.55 -3.65 44.91
CA PRO A 168 18.05 -4.76 44.11
C PRO A 168 17.85 -5.95 45.06
N PRO A 169 16.67 -6.60 45.09
CA PRO A 169 16.61 -7.94 45.66
C PRO A 169 17.64 -8.77 44.89
N THR A 170 18.68 -9.22 45.57
CA THR A 170 19.68 -10.07 44.97
C THR A 170 19.00 -11.39 44.61
N PRO A 171 19.04 -11.84 43.33
CA PRO A 171 19.81 -11.28 42.22
C PRO A 171 18.94 -10.56 41.16
N ALA A 172 19.19 -9.27 40.95
CA ALA A 172 18.74 -8.57 39.73
C ALA A 172 19.48 -9.13 38.51
N VAL A 173 18.74 -9.40 37.43
CA VAL A 173 19.33 -9.88 36.17
C VAL A 173 19.98 -8.69 35.45
N VAL A 174 21.29 -8.72 35.25
CA VAL A 174 22.02 -7.68 34.52
C VAL A 174 21.97 -7.97 33.02
N LEU A 175 21.35 -7.06 32.27
CA LEU A 175 21.31 -7.07 30.81
C LEU A 175 22.33 -6.05 30.30
N SER A 176 23.46 -6.56 29.80
CA SER A 176 24.52 -5.73 29.21
C SER A 176 24.49 -5.85 27.69
N ALA A 177 24.31 -4.71 27.00
CA ALA A 177 24.26 -4.68 25.55
C ALA A 177 25.54 -5.24 24.90
N GLY A 178 26.71 -4.96 25.49
CA GLY A 178 27.99 -5.49 25.01
C GLY A 178 28.04 -7.03 25.07
N ARG A 179 27.62 -7.63 26.20
CA ARG A 179 27.54 -9.10 26.33
C ARG A 179 26.54 -9.71 25.36
N MET A 180 25.38 -9.08 25.18
CA MET A 180 24.35 -9.57 24.24
C MET A 180 24.83 -9.56 22.79
N GLN A 181 25.66 -8.58 22.41
CA GLN A 181 26.26 -8.55 21.08
C GLN A 181 27.31 -9.65 20.89
N THR A 182 28.13 -9.93 21.91
CA THR A 182 29.21 -10.93 21.81
C THR A 182 28.73 -12.37 21.98
N GLU A 183 27.86 -12.63 22.96
CA GLU A 183 27.38 -13.97 23.32
C GLU A 183 26.10 -14.36 22.55
N GLY A 184 25.49 -13.37 21.90
CA GLY A 184 24.20 -13.49 21.22
C GLY A 184 23.02 -13.28 22.15
N VAL A 185 21.89 -12.95 21.55
CA VAL A 185 20.61 -12.84 22.25
C VAL A 185 20.02 -14.24 22.36
N ARG A 186 20.53 -15.06 23.28
CA ARG A 186 19.90 -16.34 23.61
C ARG A 186 18.76 -16.10 24.61
N SER A 187 17.80 -17.01 24.68
CA SER A 187 16.63 -16.94 25.57
C SER A 187 17.03 -16.51 26.99
N PHE A 188 16.77 -15.23 27.32
CA PHE A 188 17.12 -14.69 28.62
C PHE A 188 15.99 -15.00 29.61
N PRO A 189 16.32 -15.42 30.85
CA PRO A 189 15.35 -15.89 31.85
C PRO A 189 14.56 -14.74 32.52
N ALA A 190 14.34 -13.63 31.81
CA ALA A 190 13.50 -12.55 32.28
C ALA A 190 12.03 -12.98 32.13
N HIS A 191 11.42 -13.34 33.25
CA HIS A 191 10.00 -13.55 33.38
C HIS A 191 9.35 -12.27 33.92
N ARG A 192 8.02 -12.23 33.91
CA ARG A 192 7.26 -11.17 34.57
C ARG A 192 7.70 -11.01 36.02
N ASP A 193 7.72 -9.78 36.50
CA ASP A 193 8.16 -9.36 37.84
C ASP A 193 9.65 -9.50 38.14
N ALA A 194 10.46 -10.03 37.22
CA ALA A 194 11.90 -10.01 37.35
C ALA A 194 12.43 -8.56 37.38
N VAL A 195 13.37 -8.28 38.29
CA VAL A 195 14.09 -7.00 38.33
C VAL A 195 15.30 -7.09 37.41
N VAL A 196 15.38 -6.19 36.43
CA VAL A 196 16.47 -6.12 35.46
C VAL A 196 17.24 -4.82 35.58
N ARG A 197 18.57 -4.91 35.43
CA ARG A 197 19.46 -3.75 35.31
C ARG A 197 19.99 -3.68 33.89
N LEU A 198 19.74 -2.57 33.19
CA LEU A 198 20.13 -2.34 31.80
C LEU A 198 21.43 -1.52 31.71
N GLU A 199 22.37 -1.99 30.90
CA GLU A 199 23.65 -1.31 30.68
C GLU A 199 24.01 -1.26 29.19
N GLY A 200 24.41 -0.07 28.71
CA GLY A 200 24.94 0.12 27.35
C GLY A 200 23.91 0.07 26.21
N PHE A 201 22.62 0.14 26.52
CA PHE A 201 21.55 0.24 25.51
C PHE A 201 21.49 1.66 24.94
N VAL A 202 20.92 1.78 23.73
CA VAL A 202 20.75 3.06 23.01
C VAL A 202 19.27 3.34 22.81
N VAL A 203 18.87 4.61 22.91
CA VAL A 203 17.49 5.05 22.66
C VAL A 203 17.20 5.00 21.17
N THR A 204 16.12 4.31 20.79
CA THR A 204 15.71 4.14 19.39
C THR A 204 14.32 4.69 19.07
N GLU A 205 13.54 5.04 20.08
CA GLU A 205 12.20 5.59 19.94
C GLU A 205 11.83 6.34 21.22
N ILE A 206 11.18 7.50 21.09
CA ILE A 206 10.63 8.26 22.21
C ILE A 206 9.18 8.59 21.87
N GLU A 207 8.25 8.05 22.65
CA GLU A 207 6.82 8.27 22.48
C GLU A 207 6.29 9.14 23.61
N ARG A 208 6.35 10.46 23.40
CA ARG A 208 6.02 11.47 24.43
C ARG A 208 4.58 11.34 24.93
N HIS A 209 3.62 11.08 24.03
CA HIS A 209 2.20 10.90 24.40
C HIS A 209 1.95 9.67 25.28
N GLN A 210 2.69 8.58 25.05
CA GLN A 210 2.58 7.35 25.84
C GLN A 210 3.54 7.31 27.03
N ARG A 211 4.35 8.36 27.21
CA ARG A 211 5.43 8.43 28.20
C ARG A 211 6.30 7.18 28.17
N ALA A 212 6.70 6.78 26.97
CA ALA A 212 7.42 5.55 26.73
C ALA A 212 8.71 5.80 25.94
N VAL A 213 9.73 4.98 26.20
CA VAL A 213 11.03 5.02 25.52
C VAL A 213 11.39 3.62 25.08
N THR A 214 11.69 3.43 23.80
CA THR A 214 12.19 2.14 23.29
C THR A 214 13.71 2.16 23.20
N LEU A 215 14.34 1.23 23.89
CA LEU A 215 15.79 0.99 23.87
C LEU A 215 16.11 -0.20 22.95
N ASN A 216 17.32 -0.20 22.39
CA ASN A 216 17.85 -1.32 21.61
C ASN A 216 19.37 -1.47 21.83
N LEU A 217 19.93 -2.56 21.32
CA LEU A 217 21.37 -2.75 21.23
C LEU A 217 21.98 -1.67 20.31
N PRO A 218 23.17 -1.13 20.66
CA PRO A 218 23.87 -0.21 19.78
C PRO A 218 24.15 -0.89 18.43
N GLN A 219 24.15 -0.13 17.35
CA GLN A 219 24.48 -0.65 16.02
C GLN A 219 25.84 -0.07 15.62
N THR A 220 26.76 -0.92 15.17
CA THR A 220 28.09 -0.51 14.71
C THR A 220 28.18 -0.67 13.19
N GLY A 221 28.38 0.43 12.47
CA GLY A 221 28.47 0.44 11.00
C GLY A 221 27.12 0.42 10.28
N GLU A 222 27.14 0.21 8.96
CA GLU A 222 25.94 0.22 8.11
C GLU A 222 25.07 -1.05 8.24
N THR A 223 25.65 -2.17 8.70
CA THR A 223 24.96 -3.47 8.78
C THR A 223 24.61 -3.81 10.23
N ARG A 224 23.35 -4.19 10.44
CA ARG A 224 22.86 -4.64 11.75
C ARG A 224 23.35 -6.05 12.05
N THR A 225 23.83 -6.25 13.26
CA THR A 225 24.39 -7.53 13.71
C THR A 225 23.49 -8.22 14.75
N ALA A 226 22.73 -7.45 15.53
CA ALA A 226 21.76 -7.95 16.50
C ALA A 226 20.73 -6.86 16.88
N SER A 227 19.59 -7.25 17.43
CA SER A 227 18.57 -6.35 17.97
C SER A 227 18.00 -6.92 19.27
N PHE A 228 17.82 -6.13 20.31
CA PHE A 228 17.09 -6.54 21.51
C PHE A 228 16.30 -5.34 22.01
N ARG A 229 15.06 -5.22 21.52
CA ARG A 229 14.19 -4.10 21.85
C ARG A 229 13.58 -4.22 23.24
N LEU A 230 13.66 -3.16 24.02
CA LEU A 230 13.08 -3.02 25.35
C LEU A 230 12.23 -1.76 25.39
N ARG A 231 11.05 -1.79 26.01
CA ARG A 231 10.21 -0.59 26.17
C ARG A 231 10.13 -0.20 27.63
N LEU A 232 10.55 1.01 27.96
CA LEU A 232 10.28 1.65 29.24
C LEU A 232 8.88 2.28 29.15
N GLN A 233 8.04 2.06 30.16
CA GLN A 233 6.72 2.68 30.29
C GLN A 233 6.68 3.60 31.51
N ALA A 234 5.70 4.52 31.51
CA ALA A 234 5.47 5.48 32.59
C ALA A 234 6.71 6.31 32.95
N VAL A 235 7.53 6.67 31.95
CA VAL A 235 8.77 7.43 32.16
C VAL A 235 8.44 8.84 32.65
N SER A 236 8.97 9.22 33.81
CA SER A 236 8.70 10.49 34.48
C SER A 236 9.41 11.69 33.82
N ASP A 237 10.65 11.49 33.39
CA ASP A 237 11.49 12.48 32.73
C ASP A 237 11.92 11.95 31.36
N LEU A 238 11.22 12.40 30.30
CA LEU A 238 11.54 12.01 28.93
C LEU A 238 12.70 12.81 28.35
N ASP A 239 13.00 13.98 28.90
CA ASP A 239 14.02 14.88 28.36
C ASP A 239 15.45 14.41 28.72
N ALA A 240 15.55 13.51 29.70
CA ALA A 240 16.75 12.71 29.97
C ALA A 240 17.14 11.73 28.84
N TYR A 241 16.26 11.52 27.85
CA TYR A 241 16.48 10.58 26.75
C TYR A 241 16.60 11.31 25.41
N ARG A 242 17.58 10.91 24.60
CA ARG A 242 17.82 11.46 23.27
C ARG A 242 17.97 10.35 22.24
N LEU A 243 17.29 10.48 21.11
CA LEU A 243 17.31 9.49 20.05
C LEU A 243 18.75 9.24 19.55
N GLY A 244 19.15 7.97 19.48
CA GLY A 244 20.49 7.57 19.05
C GLY A 244 21.57 7.65 20.13
N GLU A 245 21.28 8.22 21.30
CA GLU A 245 22.24 8.31 22.41
C GLU A 245 22.14 7.10 23.36
N PRO A 246 23.24 6.73 24.04
CA PRO A 246 23.20 5.73 25.09
C PRO A 246 22.23 6.13 26.20
N ALA A 247 21.37 5.19 26.60
CA ALA A 247 20.51 5.37 27.74
C ALA A 247 21.32 5.32 29.05
N PRO A 248 20.89 6.04 30.10
CA PRO A 248 21.49 5.89 31.43
C PRO A 248 21.34 4.45 31.93
N ILE A 249 22.12 4.08 32.95
CA ILE A 249 21.92 2.80 33.64
C ILE A 249 20.55 2.82 34.29
N ILE A 250 19.71 1.85 33.92
CA ILE A 250 18.32 1.78 34.34
C ILE A 250 18.10 0.50 35.12
N THR A 251 17.37 0.58 36.23
CA THR A 251 16.82 -0.59 36.92
C THR A 251 15.31 -0.53 36.85
N GLY A 252 14.67 -1.62 36.44
CA GLY A 252 13.22 -1.69 36.29
C GLY A 252 12.68 -3.09 36.45
N ARG A 253 11.38 -3.19 36.70
CA ARG A 253 10.65 -4.45 36.83
C ARG A 253 10.04 -4.83 35.49
N VAL A 254 10.18 -6.09 35.08
CA VAL A 254 9.55 -6.62 33.87
C VAL A 254 8.05 -6.73 34.07
N VAL A 255 7.26 -6.00 33.29
CA VAL A 255 5.78 -6.00 33.36
C VAL A 255 5.18 -6.98 32.36
N ALA A 256 5.84 -7.15 31.22
CA ALA A 256 5.45 -8.09 30.18
C ALA A 256 6.66 -8.53 29.36
N THR A 257 6.64 -9.80 28.94
CA THR A 257 7.58 -10.39 27.99
C THR A 257 6.97 -10.42 26.59
N ARG A 258 7.79 -10.56 25.55
CA ARG A 258 7.31 -10.75 24.16
C ARG A 258 6.27 -11.88 24.04
N GLN A 259 6.50 -13.00 24.72
CA GLN A 259 5.60 -14.15 24.68
C GLN A 259 4.21 -13.78 25.21
N GLU A 260 4.17 -13.09 26.35
CA GLU A 260 2.91 -12.61 26.94
C GLU A 260 2.23 -11.57 26.06
N LEU A 261 2.98 -10.67 25.42
CA LEU A 261 2.43 -9.68 24.49
C LEU A 261 1.79 -10.36 23.26
N LEU A 262 2.45 -11.36 22.68
CA LEU A 262 1.91 -12.12 21.55
C LEU A 262 0.65 -12.90 21.95
N LEU A 263 0.66 -13.57 23.11
CA LEU A 263 -0.51 -14.30 23.63
C LEU A 263 -1.68 -13.35 23.92
N ALA A 264 -1.43 -12.22 24.58
CA ALA A 264 -2.44 -11.23 24.91
C ALA A 264 -3.09 -10.64 23.64
N ALA A 265 -2.30 -10.42 22.59
CA ALA A 265 -2.79 -9.89 21.31
C ALA A 265 -3.76 -10.83 20.56
N LEU A 266 -3.78 -12.12 20.91
CA LEU A 266 -4.66 -13.13 20.30
C LEU A 266 -5.95 -13.37 21.09
N GLN A 267 -6.00 -13.00 22.37
CA GLN A 267 -7.20 -13.17 23.20
C GLN A 267 -8.50 -12.59 22.64
N PRO A 268 -8.53 -11.45 21.90
CA PRO A 268 -9.79 -10.92 21.36
C PRO A 268 -10.34 -11.67 20.14
N ALA A 269 -9.63 -12.67 19.60
CA ALA A 269 -10.06 -13.41 18.41
C ALA A 269 -10.87 -14.68 18.77
N PRO A 270 -12.19 -14.71 18.51
CA PRO A 270 -13.07 -15.81 18.94
C PRO A 270 -12.81 -17.12 18.20
N ASP A 271 -12.23 -17.07 17.00
CA ASP A 271 -12.05 -18.23 16.12
C ASP A 271 -10.69 -18.93 16.31
N LEU A 272 -9.99 -18.64 17.40
CA LEU A 272 -8.71 -19.26 17.73
C LEU A 272 -8.87 -20.49 18.64
N PRO A 273 -7.99 -21.50 18.52
CA PRO A 273 -8.01 -22.67 19.40
C PRO A 273 -7.84 -22.29 20.88
N ALA A 274 -8.56 -22.98 21.77
CA ALA A 274 -8.52 -22.71 23.22
C ALA A 274 -7.12 -22.90 23.86
N HIS A 275 -6.26 -23.72 23.25
CA HIS A 275 -4.93 -24.07 23.79
C HIS A 275 -3.79 -23.55 22.89
N LEU A 276 -3.57 -22.23 22.91
CA LEU A 276 -2.50 -21.56 22.15
C LEU A 276 -1.06 -21.92 22.60
N ASN A 277 -0.90 -22.72 23.65
CA ASN A 277 0.41 -23.16 24.15
C ASN A 277 0.85 -24.53 23.60
N ALA A 278 0.04 -25.19 22.76
CA ALA A 278 0.40 -26.47 22.16
C ALA A 278 1.49 -26.30 21.07
N ALA A 279 2.34 -27.33 20.88
CA ALA A 279 3.38 -27.34 19.85
C ALA A 279 2.82 -27.20 18.43
N THR A 280 1.68 -27.84 18.20
CA THR A 280 0.90 -27.74 16.96
C THR A 280 -0.54 -27.39 17.28
N LEU A 281 -1.23 -26.79 16.31
CA LEU A 281 -2.65 -26.50 16.38
C LEU A 281 -3.38 -27.23 15.24
N PRO A 282 -4.54 -27.86 15.50
CA PRO A 282 -5.34 -28.49 14.45
C PRO A 282 -5.98 -27.42 13.56
N LEU A 283 -6.01 -27.67 12.25
CA LEU A 283 -6.83 -26.88 11.32
C LEU A 283 -8.33 -27.16 11.61
N PRO A 284 -9.19 -26.15 11.81
CA PRO A 284 -10.59 -26.36 12.20
C PRO A 284 -11.39 -27.19 11.18
N GLU A 285 -11.18 -26.93 9.89
CA GLU A 285 -11.86 -27.62 8.79
C GLU A 285 -11.35 -29.04 8.57
N ASN A 286 -10.12 -29.34 9.02
CA ASN A 286 -9.53 -30.67 8.94
C ASN A 286 -8.59 -30.93 10.14
N PRO A 287 -9.11 -31.38 11.29
CA PRO A 287 -8.31 -31.55 12.51
C PRO A 287 -7.16 -32.56 12.41
N GLN A 288 -7.11 -33.39 11.36
CA GLN A 288 -5.98 -34.27 11.08
C GLN A 288 -4.74 -33.49 10.61
N VAL A 289 -4.94 -32.30 10.04
CA VAL A 289 -3.86 -31.40 9.67
C VAL A 289 -3.41 -30.63 10.92
N GLN A 290 -2.25 -31.03 11.43
CA GLN A 290 -1.56 -30.35 12.53
C GLN A 290 -0.58 -29.30 11.97
N LEU A 291 -0.74 -28.06 12.41
CA LEU A 291 0.06 -26.91 11.96
C LEU A 291 1.02 -26.44 13.06
N PRO A 292 2.29 -26.13 12.75
CA PRO A 292 3.26 -25.67 13.75
C PRO A 292 2.84 -24.34 14.39
N ASN A 293 2.99 -24.22 15.70
CA ASN A 293 2.57 -23.01 16.42
C ASN A 293 3.64 -21.89 16.33
N PRO A 294 3.36 -20.75 15.68
CA PRO A 294 4.33 -19.66 15.55
C PRO A 294 4.68 -19.00 16.89
N LEU A 295 3.82 -19.10 17.91
CA LEU A 295 4.12 -18.60 19.27
C LEU A 295 5.27 -19.36 19.94
N LEU A 296 5.58 -20.57 19.48
CA LEU A 296 6.67 -21.38 20.00
C LEU A 296 7.84 -21.48 19.02
N ALA A 297 7.58 -21.32 17.72
CA ALA A 297 8.61 -21.43 16.68
C ALA A 297 9.49 -20.17 16.54
N TRP A 298 8.95 -18.98 16.83
CA TRP A 298 9.66 -17.71 16.59
C TRP A 298 11.07 -17.60 17.22
N PRO A 299 11.35 -18.12 18.44
CA PRO A 299 12.70 -18.01 19.01
C PRO A 299 13.71 -18.74 18.14
N THR A 300 13.38 -19.95 17.71
CA THR A 300 14.24 -20.77 16.83
C THR A 300 14.45 -20.09 15.49
N LEU A 301 13.39 -19.56 14.86
CA LEU A 301 13.50 -18.85 13.57
C LEU A 301 14.45 -17.65 13.63
N LEU A 302 14.41 -16.87 14.71
CA LEU A 302 15.32 -15.72 14.87
C LEU A 302 16.78 -16.16 15.02
N GLN A 303 17.03 -17.31 15.67
CA GLN A 303 18.40 -17.82 15.84
C GLN A 303 18.97 -18.45 14.57
N GLU A 304 18.19 -18.64 13.52
CA GLU A 304 18.71 -19.16 12.26
C GLU A 304 19.74 -18.22 11.63
N GLU A 305 20.75 -18.82 11.04
CA GLU A 305 21.71 -18.15 10.16
C GLU A 305 21.47 -18.65 8.74
N MET A 306 21.26 -17.72 7.82
CA MET A 306 21.01 -18.06 6.42
C MET A 306 21.67 -17.03 5.50
N PRO A 307 21.98 -17.43 4.25
CA PRO A 307 22.52 -16.50 3.28
C PRO A 307 21.42 -15.50 2.89
N MET A 308 21.76 -14.22 2.83
CA MET A 308 20.82 -13.14 2.50
C MET A 308 21.47 -12.14 1.55
N LYS A 309 20.72 -11.68 0.54
CA LYS A 309 21.11 -10.50 -0.26
C LYS A 309 20.81 -9.22 0.51
N ILE A 310 21.82 -8.38 0.72
CA ILE A 310 21.71 -7.10 1.43
C ILE A 310 21.74 -5.94 0.43
N GLY A 311 20.60 -5.26 0.30
CA GLY A 311 20.38 -4.12 -0.59
C GLY A 311 19.86 -2.90 0.16
N THR A 312 19.63 -1.81 -0.55
CA THR A 312 18.91 -0.66 0.02
C THR A 312 17.43 -0.99 0.09
N THR A 313 16.83 -0.80 1.25
CA THR A 313 15.41 -1.02 1.52
C THR A 313 14.76 0.30 1.91
N HIS A 314 13.49 0.45 1.56
CA HIS A 314 12.64 1.50 2.09
C HIS A 314 12.45 1.35 3.62
N GLY A 315 12.35 0.10 4.09
CA GLY A 315 12.45 -0.24 5.50
C GLY A 315 11.15 -0.10 6.30
N ASP A 316 10.14 0.57 5.75
CA ASP A 316 8.71 0.49 6.14
C ASP A 316 7.80 0.66 4.91
N LEU A 317 8.00 -0.16 3.86
CA LEU A 317 7.18 -0.08 2.65
C LEU A 317 5.78 -0.67 2.89
N ASN A 318 4.91 0.11 3.51
CA ASN A 318 3.50 -0.23 3.66
C ASN A 318 2.64 0.42 2.54
N MET A 319 1.41 -0.06 2.35
CA MET A 319 0.51 0.46 1.30
C MET A 319 0.08 1.92 1.50
N GLY A 320 0.24 2.47 2.71
CA GLY A 320 0.04 3.89 3.00
C GLY A 320 1.16 4.78 2.47
N ASN A 321 2.37 4.24 2.38
CA ASN A 321 3.58 4.95 1.93
C ASN A 321 3.77 4.92 0.41
N VAL A 322 2.84 4.30 -0.32
CA VAL A 322 2.78 4.31 -1.78
C VAL A 322 1.60 5.15 -2.21
N LEU A 323 1.86 6.24 -2.91
CA LEU A 323 0.83 7.12 -3.48
C LEU A 323 0.58 6.75 -4.93
N VAL A 324 -0.69 6.66 -5.31
CA VAL A 324 -1.16 6.31 -6.64
C VAL A 324 -1.93 7.49 -7.22
N ASP A 325 -1.52 7.91 -8.42
CA ASP A 325 -2.34 8.78 -9.27
C ASP A 325 -3.36 7.87 -9.99
N THR A 326 -4.64 8.01 -9.67
CA THR A 326 -5.68 7.08 -10.14
C THR A 326 -5.95 7.20 -11.64
N GLY A 327 -5.75 8.38 -12.24
CA GLY A 327 -5.97 8.62 -13.66
C GLY A 327 -4.77 8.24 -14.52
N ALA A 328 -3.57 8.68 -14.12
CA ALA A 328 -2.32 8.37 -14.81
C ALA A 328 -1.81 6.94 -14.52
N ARG A 329 -2.32 6.29 -13.47
CA ARG A 329 -1.89 4.97 -12.99
C ARG A 329 -0.39 4.95 -12.73
N THR A 330 0.12 6.00 -12.09
CA THR A 330 1.52 6.12 -11.65
C THR A 330 1.61 5.88 -10.15
N ALA A 331 2.78 5.48 -9.67
CA ALA A 331 3.05 5.23 -8.26
C ALA A 331 4.26 6.06 -7.81
N GLN A 332 4.19 6.59 -6.60
CA GLN A 332 5.22 7.40 -5.96
C GLN A 332 5.44 6.91 -4.52
N ILE A 333 6.67 7.03 -4.01
CA ILE A 333 7.03 6.54 -2.67
C ILE A 333 7.35 7.71 -1.74
N ILE A 334 6.74 7.71 -0.57
CA ILE A 334 6.99 8.67 0.52
C ILE A 334 7.47 7.93 1.77
N ASP A 335 7.92 8.68 2.78
CA ASP A 335 8.29 8.15 4.11
C ASP A 335 9.45 7.16 4.15
N CYS A 336 10.63 7.65 3.77
CA CYS A 336 11.87 6.88 3.84
C CYS A 336 12.57 6.96 5.22
N ALA A 337 11.88 7.30 6.31
CA ALA A 337 12.49 7.49 7.64
C ALA A 337 13.19 6.23 8.19
N HIS A 338 12.86 5.07 7.62
CA HIS A 338 13.43 3.77 7.97
C HIS A 338 14.30 3.15 6.87
N ALA A 339 14.60 3.92 5.82
CA ALA A 339 15.42 3.46 4.71
C ALA A 339 16.84 3.16 5.16
N ARG A 340 17.36 2.00 4.75
CA ARG A 340 18.66 1.47 5.22
C ARG A 340 19.11 0.29 4.35
N ARG A 341 20.36 -0.13 4.55
CA ARG A 341 20.82 -1.42 4.04
C ARG A 341 20.29 -2.56 4.90
N ASP A 342 19.54 -3.47 4.29
CA ASP A 342 19.00 -4.65 4.97
C ASP A 342 18.70 -5.77 3.97
N HIS A 343 18.09 -6.85 4.45
CA HIS A 343 17.63 -7.94 3.59
C HIS A 343 16.76 -7.43 2.43
N ALA A 344 17.13 -7.73 1.18
CA ALA A 344 16.49 -7.21 -0.03
C ALA A 344 14.99 -7.58 -0.12
N LEU A 345 14.57 -8.69 0.50
CA LEU A 345 13.17 -9.12 0.55
C LEU A 345 12.33 -8.36 1.59
N TYR A 346 12.94 -7.55 2.46
CA TYR A 346 12.28 -6.92 3.61
C TYR A 346 11.05 -6.09 3.22
N ASP A 347 11.15 -5.31 2.14
CA ASP A 347 10.06 -4.45 1.66
C ASP A 347 8.92 -5.25 1.01
N LEU A 348 9.24 -6.31 0.24
CA LEU A 348 8.25 -7.20 -0.37
C LEU A 348 7.47 -7.98 0.69
N LEU A 349 8.15 -8.44 1.74
CA LEU A 349 7.50 -9.11 2.88
C LEU A 349 6.58 -8.15 3.65
N ARG A 350 6.98 -6.88 3.81
CA ARG A 350 6.13 -5.85 4.39
C ARG A 350 4.89 -5.61 3.53
N LEU A 351 5.04 -5.57 2.20
CA LEU A 351 3.94 -5.37 1.27
C LEU A 351 2.99 -6.58 1.20
N GLU A 352 3.50 -7.81 1.27
CA GLU A 352 2.67 -9.02 1.39
C GLU A 352 1.88 -8.98 2.70
N LEU A 353 2.51 -8.63 3.82
CA LEU A 353 1.81 -8.47 5.09
C LEU A 353 0.64 -7.46 4.98
N GLU A 354 0.89 -6.29 4.40
CA GLU A 354 -0.16 -5.27 4.22
C GLU A 354 -1.28 -5.76 3.29
N THR A 355 -0.95 -6.56 2.28
CA THR A 355 -1.93 -7.20 1.40
C THR A 355 -2.80 -8.19 2.18
N VAL A 356 -2.21 -8.96 3.09
CA VAL A 356 -2.94 -9.90 3.96
C VAL A 356 -3.86 -9.14 4.92
N LEU A 357 -3.34 -8.12 5.62
CA LEU A 357 -4.07 -7.40 6.66
C LEU A 357 -5.21 -6.54 6.13
N HIS A 358 -5.16 -6.12 4.86
CA HIS A 358 -6.12 -5.15 4.30
C HIS A 358 -6.97 -5.74 3.17
N PRO A 359 -6.53 -5.80 1.89
CA PRO A 359 -7.39 -6.28 0.82
C PRO A 359 -7.78 -7.75 0.99
N LEU A 360 -6.89 -8.63 1.47
CA LEU A 360 -7.23 -10.04 1.69
C LEU A 360 -8.20 -10.24 2.86
N ALA A 361 -7.96 -9.62 4.02
CA ALA A 361 -8.87 -9.69 5.16
C ALA A 361 -10.27 -9.16 4.82
N THR A 362 -10.35 -8.08 4.05
CA THR A 362 -11.62 -7.54 3.55
C THR A 362 -12.30 -8.54 2.62
N ALA A 363 -11.56 -9.15 1.70
CA ALA A 363 -12.11 -10.13 0.76
C ALA A 363 -12.58 -11.42 1.46
N PHE A 364 -11.86 -11.90 2.48
CA PHE A 364 -12.28 -13.03 3.32
C PHE A 364 -13.61 -12.72 4.02
N PHE A 365 -13.71 -11.54 4.62
CA PHE A 365 -14.95 -11.10 5.26
C PHE A 365 -16.12 -11.02 4.27
N GLN A 366 -15.92 -10.40 3.11
CA GLN A 366 -16.94 -10.27 2.06
C GLN A 366 -17.40 -11.63 1.54
N ALA A 367 -16.49 -12.61 1.44
CA ALA A 367 -16.78 -13.97 1.02
C ALA A 367 -17.30 -14.87 2.17
N GLY A 368 -17.48 -14.33 3.39
CA GLY A 368 -17.91 -15.10 4.56
C GLY A 368 -16.96 -16.23 4.96
N GLN A 369 -15.67 -16.12 4.61
CA GLN A 369 -14.68 -17.16 4.87
C GLN A 369 -14.02 -16.98 6.24
N PRO A 370 -13.84 -18.06 7.02
CA PRO A 370 -13.12 -17.96 8.27
C PRO A 370 -11.62 -17.74 8.03
N PRO A 371 -10.90 -17.09 8.97
CA PRO A 371 -9.48 -16.82 8.81
C PRO A 371 -8.60 -18.06 8.56
N SER A 372 -8.98 -19.24 9.07
CA SER A 372 -8.29 -20.52 8.87
C SER A 372 -8.19 -20.94 7.40
N ARG A 373 -9.11 -20.49 6.52
CA ARG A 373 -9.06 -20.75 5.08
C ARG A 373 -7.86 -20.13 4.36
N ILE A 374 -7.09 -19.26 5.04
CA ILE A 374 -5.79 -18.84 4.52
C ILE A 374 -4.83 -20.02 4.32
N TYR A 375 -5.07 -21.16 4.99
CA TYR A 375 -4.35 -22.40 4.74
C TYR A 375 -4.41 -22.84 3.28
N ASP A 376 -5.63 -22.94 2.73
CA ASP A 376 -5.85 -23.32 1.32
C ASP A 376 -5.27 -22.24 0.39
N PHE A 377 -5.54 -20.98 0.71
CA PHE A 377 -5.07 -19.83 -0.07
C PHE A 377 -3.55 -19.80 -0.22
N TYR A 378 -2.81 -19.95 0.88
CA TYR A 378 -1.35 -20.00 0.84
C TYR A 378 -0.81 -21.31 0.25
N GLY A 379 -1.55 -22.42 0.38
CA GLY A 379 -1.25 -23.65 -0.35
C GLY A 379 -1.26 -23.43 -1.86
N TRP A 380 -2.31 -22.81 -2.41
CA TRP A 380 -2.37 -22.44 -3.82
C TRP A 380 -1.24 -21.47 -4.20
N LEU A 381 -1.00 -20.46 -3.35
CA LEU A 381 0.05 -19.48 -3.62
C LEU A 381 1.45 -20.10 -3.58
N ASP A 382 1.74 -21.09 -2.74
CA ASP A 382 3.01 -21.82 -2.74
C ASP A 382 3.20 -22.63 -4.04
N GLN A 383 2.17 -23.36 -4.47
CA GLN A 383 2.20 -24.16 -5.70
C GLN A 383 2.55 -23.31 -6.93
N ILE A 384 1.90 -22.16 -7.05
CA ILE A 384 2.12 -21.27 -8.19
C ILE A 384 3.45 -20.53 -8.10
N THR A 385 3.87 -20.16 -6.88
CA THR A 385 5.14 -19.48 -6.62
C THR A 385 6.35 -20.36 -6.94
N ARG A 386 6.22 -21.68 -6.76
CA ARG A 386 7.28 -22.65 -7.11
C ARG A 386 7.28 -23.06 -8.58
N SER A 387 6.19 -22.82 -9.30
CA SER A 387 6.09 -23.04 -10.75
C SER A 387 6.85 -21.96 -11.52
N GLU A 388 6.92 -22.04 -12.86
CA GLU A 388 7.51 -20.98 -13.69
C GLU A 388 6.87 -19.61 -13.40
N PRO A 389 7.65 -18.51 -13.49
CA PRO A 389 7.10 -17.20 -13.24
C PRO A 389 6.03 -16.89 -14.28
N HIS A 390 4.93 -16.31 -13.83
CA HIS A 390 3.86 -15.91 -14.73
C HIS A 390 4.34 -14.86 -15.74
N ALA A 391 3.92 -15.03 -17.00
CA ALA A 391 4.08 -14.00 -18.00
C ALA A 391 3.35 -12.72 -17.56
N ALA A 392 3.91 -11.56 -17.89
CA ALA A 392 3.35 -10.28 -17.44
C ALA A 392 1.87 -10.15 -17.86
N GLY A 393 1.01 -9.90 -16.88
CA GLY A 393 -0.44 -9.74 -17.08
C GLY A 393 -1.22 -11.05 -17.20
N HIS A 394 -0.58 -12.21 -17.16
CA HIS A 394 -1.25 -13.51 -17.27
C HIS A 394 -1.17 -14.25 -15.93
N PHE A 395 -2.28 -14.61 -15.32
CA PHE A 395 -2.31 -15.20 -13.98
C PHE A 395 -3.14 -16.47 -13.95
N ALA A 396 -2.58 -17.55 -13.41
CA ALA A 396 -3.36 -18.72 -13.04
C ALA A 396 -4.04 -18.49 -11.68
N LEU A 397 -5.37 -18.66 -11.65
CA LEU A 397 -6.20 -18.62 -10.46
C LEU A 397 -6.71 -20.03 -10.15
N PRO A 398 -6.83 -20.43 -8.88
CA PRO A 398 -7.45 -21.69 -8.52
C PRO A 398 -8.95 -21.64 -8.85
N LYS A 399 -9.49 -22.72 -9.43
CA LYS A 399 -10.89 -22.79 -9.90
C LYS A 399 -11.96 -22.37 -8.88
N PRO A 400 -11.83 -22.63 -7.55
CA PRO A 400 -12.77 -22.09 -6.56
C PRO A 400 -12.90 -20.56 -6.57
N MET A 401 -11.87 -19.82 -6.99
CA MET A 401 -11.92 -18.35 -7.14
C MET A 401 -12.68 -17.87 -8.38
N GLN A 402 -13.09 -18.76 -9.28
CA GLN A 402 -13.92 -18.36 -10.42
C GLN A 402 -15.37 -18.05 -9.99
N TYR A 403 -15.87 -18.78 -8.99
CA TYR A 403 -17.27 -18.73 -8.59
C TYR A 403 -17.37 -18.34 -7.11
N GLU A 404 -17.11 -19.30 -6.22
CA GLU A 404 -17.37 -19.20 -4.78
C GLU A 404 -16.48 -18.17 -4.08
N LEU A 405 -15.24 -18.00 -4.54
CA LEU A 405 -14.21 -17.17 -3.91
C LEU A 405 -13.74 -16.03 -4.80
N SER A 406 -14.60 -15.50 -5.66
CA SER A 406 -14.25 -14.44 -6.63
C SER A 406 -13.69 -13.17 -5.98
N ALA A 407 -14.13 -12.82 -4.77
CA ALA A 407 -13.56 -11.70 -4.00
C ALA A 407 -12.06 -11.88 -3.70
N LEU A 408 -11.56 -13.12 -3.63
CA LEU A 408 -10.16 -13.42 -3.31
C LEU A 408 -9.22 -13.30 -4.52
N ALA A 409 -9.75 -13.21 -5.75
CA ALA A 409 -8.95 -13.19 -6.97
C ALA A 409 -7.96 -12.01 -7.02
N THR A 410 -8.43 -10.80 -6.68
CA THR A 410 -7.57 -9.60 -6.70
C THR A 410 -6.43 -9.68 -5.69
N PRO A 411 -6.66 -9.96 -4.38
CA PRO A 411 -5.57 -10.23 -3.44
C PRO A 411 -4.61 -11.33 -3.87
N PHE A 412 -5.12 -12.42 -4.48
CA PHE A 412 -4.29 -13.50 -4.99
C PHE A 412 -3.34 -13.04 -6.10
N ILE A 413 -3.83 -12.21 -7.03
CA ILE A 413 -3.00 -11.59 -8.09
C ILE A 413 -1.94 -10.66 -7.48
N LEU A 414 -2.31 -9.82 -6.52
CA LEU A 414 -1.37 -8.92 -5.83
C LEU A 414 -0.23 -9.69 -5.16
N LEU A 415 -0.55 -10.77 -4.44
CA LEU A 415 0.43 -11.61 -3.77
C LEU A 415 1.30 -12.40 -4.76
N THR A 416 0.70 -12.87 -5.85
CA THR A 416 1.46 -13.52 -6.95
C THR A 416 2.47 -12.54 -7.56
N LEU A 417 2.09 -11.28 -7.75
CA LEU A 417 2.98 -10.23 -8.23
C LEU A 417 4.14 -9.96 -7.27
N ILE A 418 3.86 -9.83 -5.97
CA ILE A 418 4.88 -9.64 -4.94
C ILE A 418 5.87 -10.81 -4.92
N ARG A 419 5.39 -12.05 -5.04
CA ARG A 419 6.25 -13.24 -5.06
C ARG A 419 7.03 -13.39 -6.36
N ASN A 420 6.46 -13.01 -7.51
CA ASN A 420 7.22 -12.96 -8.76
C ASN A 420 8.41 -12.00 -8.65
N GLU A 421 8.25 -10.83 -8.00
CA GLU A 421 9.39 -9.94 -7.72
C GLU A 421 10.40 -10.55 -6.75
N ALA A 422 9.90 -11.20 -5.69
CA ALA A 422 10.75 -11.79 -4.66
C ALA A 422 11.68 -12.87 -5.23
N ARG A 423 11.22 -13.62 -6.24
CA ARG A 423 11.96 -14.72 -6.87
C ARG A 423 13.37 -14.31 -7.31
N ASP A 424 13.51 -13.16 -7.95
CA ASP A 424 14.81 -12.65 -8.44
C ASP A 424 15.72 -12.17 -7.31
N LEU A 425 15.12 -11.84 -6.16
CA LEU A 425 15.80 -11.37 -4.96
C LEU A 425 16.15 -12.52 -4.01
N LEU A 426 15.69 -13.74 -4.26
CA LEU A 426 16.11 -14.91 -3.50
C LEU A 426 17.62 -15.12 -3.63
N THR A 427 18.27 -15.44 -2.53
CA THR A 427 19.68 -15.79 -2.43
C THR A 427 19.97 -17.08 -3.17
N THR A 428 19.12 -18.09 -2.97
CA THR A 428 19.15 -19.37 -3.70
C THR A 428 17.89 -19.47 -4.57
N PRO A 429 18.00 -19.39 -5.90
CA PRO A 429 16.85 -19.44 -6.79
C PRO A 429 15.99 -20.70 -6.53
N GLY A 430 14.68 -20.49 -6.32
CA GLY A 430 13.72 -21.57 -6.06
C GLY A 430 13.67 -22.06 -4.61
N ASP A 431 14.61 -21.66 -3.75
CA ASP A 431 14.55 -21.93 -2.32
C ASP A 431 13.85 -20.76 -1.59
N TRP A 432 12.62 -21.01 -1.17
CA TRP A 432 11.76 -20.02 -0.51
C TRP A 432 11.96 -19.96 1.00
N ARG A 433 12.94 -20.70 1.56
CA ARG A 433 13.15 -20.75 3.01
C ARG A 433 13.36 -19.36 3.63
N GLU A 434 14.21 -18.53 3.03
CA GLU A 434 14.48 -17.18 3.55
C GLU A 434 13.24 -16.27 3.49
N TYR A 435 12.43 -16.41 2.43
CA TYR A 435 11.20 -15.65 2.24
C TYR A 435 10.14 -16.06 3.28
N TYR A 436 9.90 -17.36 3.42
CA TYR A 436 8.92 -17.90 4.37
C TYR A 436 9.31 -17.68 5.83
N THR A 437 10.60 -17.74 6.15
CA THR A 437 11.08 -17.38 7.49
C THR A 437 10.76 -15.93 7.82
N GLY A 438 11.09 -15.00 6.90
CA GLY A 438 10.75 -13.59 7.05
C GLY A 438 9.25 -13.32 7.12
N LEU A 439 8.47 -14.00 6.28
CA LEU A 439 7.02 -13.84 6.21
C LEU A 439 6.31 -14.33 7.48
N ALA A 440 6.70 -15.50 8.01
CA ALA A 440 6.15 -16.01 9.27
C ALA A 440 6.38 -15.02 10.43
N LEU A 441 7.58 -14.43 10.50
CA LEU A 441 7.90 -13.41 11.51
C LEU A 441 7.12 -12.10 11.31
N TYR A 442 6.88 -11.68 10.07
CA TYR A 442 6.05 -10.52 9.76
C TYR A 442 4.58 -10.72 10.14
N LEU A 443 4.01 -11.86 9.75
CA LEU A 443 2.64 -12.25 10.07
C LEU A 443 2.43 -12.35 11.59
N LEU A 444 3.35 -12.99 12.31
CA LEU A 444 3.31 -13.02 13.77
C LEU A 444 3.51 -11.63 14.38
N GLY A 445 4.41 -10.82 13.81
CA GLY A 445 4.68 -9.46 14.26
C GLY A 445 3.48 -8.52 14.14
N ALA A 446 2.57 -8.79 13.19
CA ALA A 446 1.36 -8.01 12.98
C ALA A 446 0.42 -7.98 14.19
N LEU A 447 0.49 -8.99 15.06
CA LEU A 447 -0.32 -9.07 16.27
C LEU A 447 -0.11 -7.87 17.22
N LYS A 448 1.06 -7.21 17.14
CA LYS A 448 1.38 -6.05 17.98
C LYS A 448 0.58 -4.79 17.64
N PHE A 449 -0.06 -4.73 16.47
CA PHE A 449 -0.74 -3.52 16.00
C PHE A 449 -2.12 -3.38 16.62
N ALA A 450 -2.25 -2.45 17.58
CA ALA A 450 -3.51 -2.17 18.25
C ALA A 450 -4.61 -1.63 17.32
N SER A 451 -4.24 -1.00 16.19
CA SER A 451 -5.24 -0.52 15.21
C SER A 451 -6.06 -1.67 14.61
N LEU A 452 -5.49 -2.88 14.56
CA LEU A 452 -6.17 -4.06 14.03
C LEU A 452 -7.25 -4.59 14.98
N ASP A 453 -7.19 -4.25 16.28
CA ASP A 453 -8.24 -4.58 17.25
C ASP A 453 -9.53 -3.78 17.01
N ARG A 454 -9.44 -2.69 16.25
CA ARG A 454 -10.58 -1.83 15.87
C ARG A 454 -11.19 -2.23 14.52
N ALA A 455 -10.74 -3.32 13.90
CA ALA A 455 -11.31 -3.79 12.65
C ALA A 455 -12.82 -4.08 12.82
N PRO A 456 -13.65 -3.86 11.78
CA PRO A 456 -15.06 -4.21 11.83
C PRO A 456 -15.24 -5.69 12.22
N ARG A 457 -16.30 -5.99 12.98
CA ARG A 457 -16.60 -7.36 13.40
C ARG A 457 -16.58 -8.29 12.17
N GLY A 458 -15.90 -9.42 12.30
CA GLY A 458 -15.74 -10.42 11.24
C GLY A 458 -14.51 -10.24 10.34
N HIS A 459 -13.87 -9.06 10.25
CA HIS A 459 -12.66 -8.92 9.41
C HIS A 459 -11.42 -9.62 10.00
N GLN A 460 -11.36 -9.75 11.33
CA GLN A 460 -10.33 -10.43 12.13
C GLN A 460 -8.91 -10.50 11.50
N PRO A 461 -8.28 -9.37 11.13
CA PRO A 461 -6.99 -9.37 10.41
C PRO A 461 -5.85 -10.00 11.23
N LYS A 462 -5.90 -9.91 12.57
CA LYS A 462 -4.94 -10.59 13.46
C LYS A 462 -5.08 -12.11 13.41
N ALA A 463 -6.32 -12.63 13.41
CA ALA A 463 -6.55 -14.07 13.28
C ALA A 463 -6.09 -14.58 11.92
N LEU A 464 -6.35 -13.81 10.85
CA LEU A 464 -5.88 -14.13 9.51
C LEU A 464 -4.35 -14.17 9.42
N ALA A 465 -3.67 -13.16 9.97
CA ALA A 465 -2.21 -13.15 10.04
C ALA A 465 -1.66 -14.32 10.87
N PHE A 466 -2.31 -14.65 12.00
CA PHE A 466 -1.91 -15.78 12.84
C PHE A 466 -2.03 -17.12 12.10
N TRP A 467 -3.20 -17.44 11.53
CA TRP A 467 -3.38 -18.64 10.72
C TRP A 467 -2.43 -18.66 9.52
N GLY A 468 -2.18 -17.51 8.89
CA GLY A 468 -1.19 -17.37 7.85
C GLY A 468 0.21 -17.80 8.32
N ALA A 469 0.64 -17.34 9.50
CA ALA A 469 1.93 -17.73 10.08
C ALA A 469 2.01 -19.24 10.34
N LEU A 470 0.94 -19.88 10.86
CA LEU A 470 0.87 -21.34 11.00
C LEU A 470 1.06 -22.05 9.65
N THR A 471 0.36 -21.59 8.61
CA THR A 471 0.46 -22.17 7.27
C THR A 471 1.85 -22.02 6.67
N ILE A 472 2.48 -20.84 6.80
CA ILE A 472 3.83 -20.60 6.28
C ILE A 472 4.86 -21.51 7.00
N LEU A 473 4.74 -21.70 8.31
CA LEU A 473 5.60 -22.65 9.03
C LEU A 473 5.38 -24.09 8.56
N ARG A 474 4.14 -24.47 8.27
CA ARG A 474 3.86 -25.77 7.69
C ARG A 474 4.51 -25.94 6.31
N LEU A 475 4.44 -24.92 5.45
CA LEU A 475 5.09 -24.93 4.14
C LEU A 475 6.62 -24.99 4.23
N LEU A 476 7.22 -24.44 5.29
CA LEU A 476 8.64 -24.58 5.60
C LEU A 476 9.02 -26.02 6.00
N GLU A 477 8.20 -26.69 6.80
CA GLU A 477 8.47 -28.06 7.24
C GLU A 477 8.27 -29.10 6.14
N ARG A 478 7.17 -29.00 5.39
CA ARG A 478 6.65 -30.16 4.65
C ARG A 478 7.22 -30.42 3.28
N GLY A 479 8.06 -29.54 2.70
CA GLY A 479 8.67 -29.75 1.38
C GLY A 479 7.78 -30.46 0.35
N GLN A 480 6.96 -29.72 -0.42
CA GLN A 480 6.11 -30.23 -1.50
C GLN A 480 5.26 -31.48 -1.19
N GLU A 481 4.19 -31.33 -0.40
CA GLU A 481 3.01 -32.18 -0.55
C GLU A 481 1.94 -31.39 -1.32
N SER A 482 1.93 -31.50 -2.65
CA SER A 482 0.94 -30.80 -3.47
C SER A 482 -0.32 -31.65 -3.61
N GLN A 483 -1.44 -31.15 -3.10
CA GLN A 483 -2.75 -31.50 -3.64
C GLN A 483 -2.85 -30.97 -5.07
N THR A 484 -3.41 -31.76 -5.99
CA THR A 484 -3.62 -31.34 -7.38
C THR A 484 -4.65 -30.21 -7.41
N THR A 485 -4.23 -29.01 -7.77
CA THR A 485 -5.11 -27.85 -7.94
C THR A 485 -5.45 -27.68 -9.42
N GLU A 486 -6.73 -27.52 -9.74
CA GLU A 486 -7.16 -27.08 -11.08
C GLU A 486 -7.02 -25.56 -11.22
N TRP A 487 -6.37 -25.13 -12.30
CA TRP A 487 -6.05 -23.73 -12.56
C TRP A 487 -6.85 -23.18 -13.74
N GLN A 488 -7.22 -21.91 -13.65
CA GLN A 488 -7.79 -21.11 -14.73
C GLN A 488 -6.89 -19.91 -15.02
N TRP A 489 -6.58 -19.68 -16.29
CA TRP A 489 -5.76 -18.54 -16.70
C TRP A 489 -6.60 -17.28 -16.96
N VAL A 490 -6.14 -16.15 -16.45
CA VAL A 490 -6.72 -14.82 -16.64
C VAL A 490 -5.69 -13.91 -17.28
N ASP A 491 -6.08 -13.22 -18.36
CA ASP A 491 -5.24 -12.24 -19.06
C ASP A 491 -5.73 -10.81 -18.78
N LEU A 492 -4.92 -10.04 -18.06
CA LEU A 492 -5.15 -8.64 -17.69
C LEU A 492 -4.58 -7.64 -18.72
N THR A 493 -3.97 -8.12 -19.81
CA THR A 493 -3.36 -7.27 -20.84
C THR A 493 -4.36 -6.76 -21.87
N THR A 494 -5.47 -7.48 -22.09
CA THR A 494 -6.48 -7.11 -23.09
C THR A 494 -7.25 -5.87 -22.66
N LYS A 495 -7.10 -4.77 -23.42
CA LYS A 495 -7.93 -3.56 -23.29
C LYS A 495 -9.37 -3.91 -23.72
N GLY A 496 -10.21 -4.39 -22.80
CA GLY A 496 -11.65 -4.52 -23.05
C GLY A 496 -12.40 -5.69 -22.40
N SER A 497 -11.74 -6.62 -21.69
CA SER A 497 -12.43 -7.74 -21.03
C SER A 497 -12.85 -7.40 -19.60
N THR A 498 -13.83 -6.52 -19.44
CA THR A 498 -14.84 -6.71 -18.39
C THR A 498 -15.95 -7.56 -19.01
N GLY A 499 -15.80 -8.88 -18.99
CA GLY A 499 -16.82 -9.80 -19.49
C GLY A 499 -16.34 -11.22 -19.65
N ALA A 500 -16.46 -12.03 -18.58
CA ALA A 500 -16.89 -13.44 -18.61
C ALA A 500 -16.83 -14.06 -17.19
N ALA A 501 -17.77 -13.67 -16.33
CA ALA A 501 -18.22 -14.49 -15.19
C ALA A 501 -19.62 -14.02 -14.75
N THR A 502 -20.59 -14.06 -15.67
CA THR A 502 -22.03 -13.99 -15.37
C THR A 502 -22.76 -14.31 -16.67
N ASP A 503 -23.08 -15.59 -16.89
CA ASP A 503 -24.31 -16.03 -17.56
C ASP A 503 -24.37 -17.57 -17.58
N ALA A 504 -25.15 -18.12 -16.65
CA ALA A 504 -25.85 -19.40 -16.80
C ALA A 504 -27.05 -19.42 -15.85
N SER A 505 -28.21 -19.04 -16.40
CA SER A 505 -29.58 -19.34 -15.96
C SER A 505 -29.88 -19.53 -14.47
N THR A 506 -30.58 -18.57 -13.87
CA THR A 506 -31.50 -18.82 -12.74
C THR A 506 -32.77 -18.00 -12.97
N GLU A 507 -33.93 -18.64 -12.86
CA GLU A 507 -35.24 -18.00 -13.02
C GLU A 507 -35.46 -16.89 -11.97
N PRO A 508 -36.21 -15.82 -12.30
CA PRO A 508 -36.36 -14.68 -11.40
C PRO A 508 -37.34 -15.01 -10.26
N HIS A 509 -36.84 -15.07 -9.02
CA HIS A 509 -37.67 -14.95 -7.83
C HIS A 509 -38.18 -13.52 -7.68
N THR A 510 -39.50 -13.37 -7.53
CA THR A 510 -40.16 -12.08 -7.31
C THR A 510 -40.47 -11.92 -5.82
N THR A 511 -40.01 -10.84 -5.20
CA THR A 511 -40.34 -10.50 -3.80
C THR A 511 -41.12 -9.18 -3.78
N HIS A 512 -42.29 -9.18 -3.16
CA HIS A 512 -43.11 -7.97 -2.98
C HIS A 512 -42.60 -7.15 -1.77
N VAL A 513 -42.41 -5.85 -1.96
CA VAL A 513 -42.04 -4.91 -0.89
C VAL A 513 -43.21 -3.96 -0.63
N GLN A 514 -43.60 -3.81 0.63
CA GLN A 514 -44.68 -2.92 1.06
C GLN A 514 -44.09 -1.61 1.59
N VAL A 515 -44.55 -0.47 1.06
CA VAL A 515 -44.04 0.87 1.42
C VAL A 515 -44.97 1.49 2.46
N ASP A 516 -44.41 2.04 3.54
CA ASP A 516 -45.13 2.81 4.56
C ASP A 516 -45.43 4.24 4.05
N ASN A 517 -46.71 4.60 4.07
CA ASN A 517 -47.24 5.85 3.54
C ASN A 517 -46.85 7.12 4.34
N ARG A 518 -46.07 7.02 5.42
CA ARG A 518 -45.73 8.19 6.27
C ARG A 518 -44.33 8.77 6.13
N SER A 519 -43.35 8.03 5.61
CA SER A 519 -41.94 8.50 5.59
C SER A 519 -41.33 8.63 4.20
N GLY A 520 -41.93 8.05 3.15
CA GLY A 520 -41.40 8.09 1.79
C GLY A 520 -40.02 7.45 1.60
N GLY A 521 -39.47 6.81 2.63
CA GLY A 521 -38.16 6.16 2.59
C GLY A 521 -38.27 4.66 2.33
N VAL A 522 -37.59 4.18 1.29
CA VAL A 522 -37.32 2.76 1.08
C VAL A 522 -35.87 2.50 1.52
N TYR A 523 -35.66 1.57 2.44
CA TYR A 523 -34.33 1.12 2.85
C TYR A 523 -34.02 -0.23 2.22
N PHE A 524 -32.81 -0.35 1.66
CA PHE A 524 -32.29 -1.60 1.11
C PHE A 524 -31.11 -2.07 1.96
N GLU A 525 -31.13 -3.33 2.41
CA GLU A 525 -29.94 -4.03 2.90
C GLU A 525 -29.62 -5.19 1.94
N GLY A 526 -28.49 -5.12 1.24
CA GLY A 526 -27.93 -6.21 0.43
C GLY A 526 -27.40 -5.83 -0.96
N LEU A 527 -26.29 -6.47 -1.38
CA LEU A 527 -25.61 -6.28 -2.68
C LEU A 527 -25.99 -7.38 -3.71
N VAL A 528 -27.28 -7.51 -4.03
CA VAL A 528 -27.72 -8.36 -5.17
C VAL A 528 -28.72 -7.58 -6.00
N ALA A 529 -28.75 -7.79 -7.32
CA ALA A 529 -29.68 -7.12 -8.22
C ALA A 529 -31.14 -7.43 -7.83
N PHE A 530 -31.96 -6.39 -7.67
CA PHE A 530 -33.40 -6.51 -7.34
C PHE A 530 -34.26 -6.01 -8.51
N ASN A 531 -35.41 -6.67 -8.74
CA ASN A 531 -36.51 -6.09 -9.50
C ASN A 531 -37.41 -5.30 -8.53
N ILE A 532 -37.52 -3.99 -8.74
CA ILE A 532 -38.44 -3.15 -7.96
C ILE A 532 -39.76 -3.07 -8.71
N GLN A 533 -40.84 -3.58 -8.13
CA GLN A 533 -42.21 -3.27 -8.53
C GLN A 533 -42.84 -2.43 -7.43
N GLY A 534 -43.22 -1.20 -7.75
CA GLY A 534 -43.99 -0.33 -6.87
C GLY A 534 -45.21 0.21 -7.61
N ASP A 535 -46.36 0.22 -6.95
CA ASP A 535 -47.55 0.90 -7.43
C ASP A 535 -47.42 2.41 -7.20
N LEU A 536 -47.36 3.18 -8.29
CA LEU A 536 -47.51 4.63 -8.22
C LEU A 536 -48.98 4.99 -8.43
N ILE A 537 -49.74 5.20 -7.36
CA ILE A 537 -51.11 5.69 -7.46
C ILE A 537 -51.08 7.22 -7.64
N SER A 538 -50.88 7.67 -8.88
CA SER A 538 -51.56 8.87 -9.38
C SER A 538 -51.61 8.84 -10.91
N GLY A 539 -52.81 8.77 -11.47
CA GLY A 539 -53.04 9.04 -12.90
C GLY A 539 -52.80 7.86 -13.87
N GLY A 540 -53.49 6.74 -13.64
CA GLY A 540 -54.00 5.84 -14.71
C GLY A 540 -53.02 5.16 -15.68
N THR A 541 -51.70 5.32 -15.54
CA THR A 541 -50.73 4.77 -16.49
C THR A 541 -49.60 4.07 -15.75
N VAL A 542 -49.51 2.75 -15.90
CA VAL A 542 -48.42 1.94 -15.33
C VAL A 542 -47.21 2.01 -16.26
N ASN A 543 -46.16 2.72 -15.85
CA ASN A 543 -44.89 2.75 -16.57
C ASN A 543 -43.94 1.69 -15.99
N LYS A 544 -43.48 0.76 -16.84
CA LYS A 544 -42.51 -0.28 -16.47
C LYS A 544 -41.10 0.22 -16.80
N ALA A 545 -40.27 0.44 -15.77
CA ALA A 545 -38.84 0.68 -15.95
C ALA A 545 -38.07 -0.61 -15.66
N THR A 546 -37.23 -1.04 -16.60
CA THR A 546 -36.33 -2.19 -16.42
C THR A 546 -34.90 -1.68 -16.47
N PHE A 547 -34.12 -1.96 -15.43
CA PHE A 547 -32.72 -1.53 -15.33
C PHE A 547 -31.82 -2.74 -15.63
N HIS A 548 -30.90 -2.59 -16.57
CA HIS A 548 -29.99 -3.67 -17.00
C HIS A 548 -28.56 -3.49 -16.46
N GLY A 549 -28.40 -2.73 -15.36
CA GLY A 549 -27.12 -2.49 -14.70
C GLY A 549 -27.28 -1.82 -13.33
N PRO A 550 -26.21 -1.74 -12.52
CA PRO A 550 -26.27 -1.13 -11.19
C PRO A 550 -26.53 0.38 -11.26
N VAL A 551 -27.46 0.87 -10.43
CA VAL A 551 -27.82 2.28 -10.32
C VAL A 551 -27.26 2.83 -9.00
N THR A 552 -26.45 3.89 -9.04
CA THR A 552 -25.95 4.58 -7.84
C THR A 552 -26.08 6.10 -7.98
N GLY A 553 -26.78 6.73 -7.03
CA GLY A 553 -26.99 8.18 -6.93
C GLY A 553 -28.27 8.54 -6.16
N PRO A 554 -28.41 9.77 -5.62
CA PRO A 554 -29.64 10.20 -4.96
C PRO A 554 -30.78 10.34 -5.99
N VAL A 555 -31.91 9.68 -5.75
CA VAL A 555 -33.12 9.83 -6.56
C VAL A 555 -33.91 11.01 -6.03
N HIS A 556 -33.95 12.11 -6.78
CA HIS A 556 -34.85 13.22 -6.49
C HIS A 556 -36.21 12.97 -7.15
N THR A 557 -37.27 12.92 -6.34
CA THR A 557 -38.67 12.92 -6.82
C THR A 557 -39.10 14.35 -7.17
N GLY A 558 -38.56 14.88 -8.26
CA GLY A 558 -39.03 16.11 -8.89
C GLY A 558 -39.65 15.80 -10.25
N SER A 559 -40.80 16.38 -10.56
CA SER A 559 -41.47 16.24 -11.85
C SER A 559 -40.63 16.87 -12.97
N GLY A 560 -39.82 16.04 -13.62
CA GLY A 560 -39.07 16.39 -14.82
C GLY A 560 -38.74 15.12 -15.58
N ASP A 561 -38.93 15.14 -16.90
CA ASP A 561 -38.63 14.00 -17.77
C ASP A 561 -37.13 13.69 -17.73
N ILE A 562 -36.77 12.51 -17.25
CA ILE A 562 -35.42 11.98 -17.38
C ILE A 562 -35.28 11.47 -18.82
N ASN A 563 -34.71 12.31 -19.70
CA ASN A 563 -34.27 11.86 -21.01
C ASN A 563 -33.00 11.03 -20.85
N VAL A 564 -33.17 9.71 -20.64
CA VAL A 564 -32.09 8.75 -20.83
C VAL A 564 -31.84 8.66 -22.33
N ALA A 565 -30.70 9.16 -22.79
CA ALA A 565 -30.25 8.94 -24.15
C ALA A 565 -30.12 7.43 -24.38
N GLY A 566 -31.15 6.84 -25.00
CA GLY A 566 -31.08 5.50 -25.55
C GLY A 566 -29.86 5.42 -26.47
N GLY A 567 -29.14 4.30 -26.40
CA GLY A 567 -27.88 4.08 -27.12
C GLY A 567 -27.94 4.67 -28.52
N GLN A 568 -27.34 5.84 -28.70
CA GLN A 568 -27.22 6.41 -30.02
C GLN A 568 -26.33 5.45 -30.82
N PRO A 569 -26.66 5.17 -32.09
CA PRO A 569 -25.67 4.59 -32.99
C PRO A 569 -24.40 5.41 -32.85
N ARG A 570 -23.23 4.74 -32.74
CA ARG A 570 -21.90 5.40 -32.65
C ARG A 570 -21.95 6.65 -33.51
N GLN A 571 -21.93 7.83 -32.88
CA GLN A 571 -21.86 9.06 -33.64
C GLN A 571 -20.65 8.92 -34.56
N PRO A 572 -20.81 9.13 -35.88
CA PRO A 572 -19.71 9.01 -36.80
C PRO A 572 -18.58 9.89 -36.27
N GLN A 573 -17.44 9.25 -35.98
CA GLN A 573 -16.27 9.93 -35.46
C GLN A 573 -15.96 11.08 -36.42
N ALA A 574 -15.89 12.31 -35.91
CA ALA A 574 -15.63 13.48 -36.73
C ALA A 574 -14.34 13.24 -37.52
N SER A 575 -14.38 13.46 -38.84
CA SER A 575 -13.20 13.27 -39.68
C SER A 575 -12.07 14.18 -39.24
N LEU A 576 -10.83 13.79 -39.52
CA LEU A 576 -9.66 14.63 -39.20
C LEU A 576 -9.80 16.05 -39.76
N ALA A 577 -10.31 16.19 -40.98
CA ALA A 577 -10.58 17.49 -41.62
C ALA A 577 -11.63 18.31 -40.84
N GLN A 578 -12.67 17.66 -40.32
CA GLN A 578 -13.69 18.32 -39.50
C GLN A 578 -13.09 18.81 -38.18
N LEU A 579 -12.26 17.99 -37.52
CA LEU A 579 -11.60 18.38 -36.28
C LEU A 579 -10.64 19.58 -36.46
N LEU A 580 -9.90 19.61 -37.58
CA LEU A 580 -9.04 20.75 -37.93
C LEU A 580 -9.87 22.01 -38.24
N ALA A 581 -10.98 21.88 -38.96
CA ALA A 581 -11.89 22.99 -39.24
C ALA A 581 -12.55 23.55 -37.96
N ASP A 582 -12.95 22.67 -37.04
CA ASP A 582 -13.51 23.07 -35.76
C ASP A 582 -12.48 23.75 -34.86
N LEU A 583 -11.22 23.27 -34.86
CA LEU A 583 -10.13 23.95 -34.16
C LEU A 583 -9.88 25.37 -34.71
N ARG A 584 -9.89 25.56 -36.04
CA ARG A 584 -9.76 26.90 -36.66
C ARG A 584 -10.93 27.82 -36.26
N ARG A 585 -12.17 27.29 -36.23
CA ARG A 585 -13.35 28.05 -35.82
C ARG A 585 -13.25 28.51 -34.36
N GLU A 586 -12.75 27.64 -33.49
CA GLU A 586 -12.56 27.97 -32.07
C GLU A 586 -11.42 28.96 -31.86
N VAL A 587 -10.30 28.83 -32.57
CA VAL A 587 -9.23 29.84 -32.57
C VAL A 587 -9.78 31.20 -32.99
N ALA A 588 -10.60 31.27 -34.05
CA ALA A 588 -11.22 32.51 -34.49
C ALA A 588 -12.15 33.12 -33.42
N ALA A 589 -12.87 32.27 -32.66
CA ALA A 589 -13.82 32.70 -31.65
C ALA A 589 -13.18 33.11 -30.31
N SER A 590 -12.13 32.41 -29.88
CA SER A 590 -11.59 32.54 -28.51
C SER A 590 -10.16 33.07 -28.42
N ALA A 591 -9.38 33.07 -29.50
CA ALA A 591 -7.99 33.53 -29.45
C ALA A 591 -7.92 35.07 -29.49
N PRO A 592 -7.06 35.70 -28.67
CA PRO A 592 -6.72 37.11 -28.78
C PRO A 592 -6.24 37.46 -30.19
N GLU A 593 -6.59 38.65 -30.70
CA GLU A 593 -6.30 39.07 -32.07
C GLU A 593 -4.80 38.99 -32.42
N ALA A 594 -3.94 39.37 -31.48
CA ALA A 594 -2.48 39.32 -31.64
C ALA A 594 -1.91 37.88 -31.81
N VAL A 595 -2.64 36.85 -31.37
CA VAL A 595 -2.19 35.45 -31.38
C VAL A 595 -2.90 34.63 -32.47
N ARG A 596 -4.04 35.11 -32.98
CA ARG A 596 -4.89 34.39 -33.94
C ARG A 596 -4.15 34.00 -35.23
N VAL A 597 -3.41 34.93 -35.83
CA VAL A 597 -2.63 34.67 -37.06
C VAL A 597 -1.58 33.57 -36.83
N MET A 598 -0.91 33.58 -35.68
CA MET A 598 0.08 32.54 -35.36
C MET A 598 -0.59 31.20 -35.06
N ALA A 599 -1.77 31.20 -34.43
CA ALA A 599 -2.53 29.99 -34.18
C ALA A 599 -2.96 29.32 -35.49
N ASP A 600 -3.45 30.09 -36.46
CA ASP A 600 -3.81 29.57 -37.78
C ASP A 600 -2.58 28.96 -38.49
N GLN A 601 -1.44 29.67 -38.48
CA GLN A 601 -0.17 29.14 -39.02
C GLN A 601 0.26 27.84 -38.33
N ARG A 602 0.02 27.69 -37.02
CA ARG A 602 0.34 26.45 -36.29
C ARG A 602 -0.61 25.31 -36.61
N ILE A 603 -1.87 25.60 -36.91
CA ILE A 603 -2.81 24.57 -37.40
C ILE A 603 -2.39 24.10 -38.79
N ASP A 604 -1.98 25.02 -39.67
CA ASP A 604 -1.47 24.67 -41.00
C ASP A 604 -0.19 23.82 -40.91
N GLN A 605 0.74 24.19 -40.04
CA GLN A 605 1.95 23.40 -39.77
C GLN A 605 1.64 22.03 -39.17
N LEU A 606 0.63 21.92 -38.30
CA LEU A 606 0.20 20.64 -37.75
C LEU A 606 -0.40 19.74 -38.82
N GLU A 607 -1.22 20.30 -39.71
CA GLU A 607 -1.84 19.59 -40.83
C GLU A 607 -0.77 19.09 -41.81
N GLU A 608 0.18 19.94 -42.21
CA GLU A 608 1.33 19.58 -43.04
C GLU A 608 2.19 18.50 -42.35
N ALA A 609 2.47 18.65 -41.06
CA ALA A 609 3.28 17.70 -40.31
C ALA A 609 2.63 16.31 -40.21
N ILE A 610 1.30 16.25 -40.12
CA ILE A 610 0.56 14.98 -40.19
C ILE A 610 0.69 14.35 -41.57
N GLN A 611 0.56 15.14 -42.64
CA GLN A 611 0.69 14.66 -44.02
C GLN A 611 2.12 14.17 -44.33
N GLU A 612 3.13 14.88 -43.85
CA GLU A 612 4.56 14.56 -44.04
C GLU A 612 5.11 13.60 -42.98
N LYS A 613 4.28 13.17 -42.01
CA LYS A 613 4.66 12.29 -40.90
C LYS A 613 5.84 12.83 -40.09
N TYR A 614 5.91 14.15 -39.93
CA TYR A 614 7.01 14.84 -39.27
C TYR A 614 6.72 15.13 -37.78
N LEU A 615 7.14 14.20 -36.92
CA LEU A 615 6.87 14.24 -35.47
C LEU A 615 7.35 15.51 -34.76
N GLY A 616 8.47 16.09 -35.18
CA GLY A 616 9.03 17.29 -34.56
C GLY A 616 8.13 18.51 -34.73
N ALA A 617 7.53 18.71 -35.90
CA ALA A 617 6.60 19.82 -36.13
C ALA A 617 5.25 19.62 -35.42
N MET A 618 4.79 18.37 -35.30
CA MET A 618 3.58 18.06 -34.50
C MET A 618 3.79 18.38 -33.02
N GLU A 619 4.93 17.98 -32.46
CA GLU A 619 5.30 18.26 -31.07
C GLU A 619 5.46 19.76 -30.84
N SER A 620 6.19 20.46 -31.72
CA SER A 620 6.34 21.91 -31.66
C SER A 620 5.00 22.66 -31.72
N SER A 621 4.06 22.18 -32.54
CA SER A 621 2.72 22.77 -32.64
C SER A 621 1.92 22.54 -31.35
N LEU A 622 1.98 21.34 -30.78
CA LEU A 622 1.32 21.02 -29.50
C LEU A 622 1.89 21.88 -28.35
N GLU A 623 3.20 21.96 -28.21
CA GLU A 623 3.86 22.79 -27.19
C GLU A 623 3.51 24.27 -27.34
N TRP A 624 3.40 24.76 -28.57
CA TRP A 624 2.99 26.13 -28.84
C TRP A 624 1.55 26.37 -28.36
N PHE A 625 0.61 25.47 -28.68
CA PHE A 625 -0.79 25.58 -28.22
C PHE A 625 -0.89 25.46 -26.70
N GLN A 626 -0.13 24.58 -26.06
CA GLN A 626 -0.06 24.47 -24.60
C GLN A 626 0.41 25.76 -23.93
N ARG A 627 1.30 26.52 -24.58
CA ARG A 627 1.85 27.76 -24.04
C ARG A 627 0.98 28.98 -24.32
N GLN A 628 0.45 29.10 -25.54
CA GLN A 628 -0.24 30.31 -26.00
C GLN A 628 -1.76 30.22 -25.89
N LEU A 629 -2.35 29.03 -26.03
CA LEU A 629 -3.79 28.80 -25.99
C LEU A 629 -4.13 27.49 -25.25
N PRO A 630 -3.85 27.38 -23.93
CA PRO A 630 -3.94 26.12 -23.19
C PRO A 630 -5.33 25.45 -23.27
N ALA A 631 -6.40 26.25 -23.35
CA ALA A 631 -7.77 25.77 -23.47
C ALA A 631 -8.03 24.95 -24.77
N LEU A 632 -7.23 25.18 -25.82
CA LEU A 632 -7.36 24.48 -27.10
C LEU A 632 -6.36 23.31 -27.26
N ALA A 633 -5.40 23.15 -26.34
CA ALA A 633 -4.37 22.11 -26.44
C ALA A 633 -4.96 20.69 -26.40
N ALA A 634 -6.05 20.47 -25.65
CA ALA A 634 -6.74 19.17 -25.61
C ALA A 634 -7.31 18.75 -26.99
N LYS A 635 -7.72 19.72 -27.81
CA LYS A 635 -8.22 19.46 -29.18
C LYS A 635 -7.08 19.11 -30.12
N VAL A 636 -5.93 19.78 -29.98
CA VAL A 636 -4.70 19.41 -30.71
C VAL A 636 -4.27 17.98 -30.37
N ILE A 637 -4.32 17.58 -29.10
CA ILE A 637 -4.05 16.18 -28.69
C ILE A 637 -5.06 15.22 -29.31
N THR A 638 -6.33 15.60 -29.37
CA THR A 638 -7.38 14.79 -30.00
C THR A 638 -7.12 14.58 -31.49
N ILE A 639 -6.69 15.63 -32.21
CA ILE A 639 -6.27 15.57 -33.62
C ILE A 639 -5.06 14.66 -33.79
N ILE A 640 -4.02 14.84 -32.96
CA ILE A 640 -2.79 14.03 -33.01
C ILE A 640 -3.08 12.54 -32.78
N ARG A 641 -4.05 12.22 -31.90
CA ARG A 641 -4.45 10.85 -31.56
C ARG A 641 -5.58 10.28 -32.43
N HIS A 642 -6.00 11.01 -33.46
CA HIS A 642 -7.06 10.56 -34.35
C HIS A 642 -6.64 9.25 -35.06
N PRO A 643 -7.55 8.26 -35.25
CA PRO A 643 -7.24 6.98 -35.89
C PRO A 643 -6.52 7.12 -37.25
N ASP A 644 -6.94 8.07 -38.09
CA ASP A 644 -6.30 8.31 -39.39
C ASP A 644 -4.83 8.74 -39.24
N VAL A 645 -4.51 9.53 -38.21
CA VAL A 645 -3.13 9.96 -37.92
C VAL A 645 -2.32 8.77 -37.42
N VAL A 646 -2.89 7.98 -36.49
CA VAL A 646 -2.26 6.74 -35.98
C VAL A 646 -1.95 5.78 -37.14
N GLN A 647 -2.91 5.57 -38.05
CA GLN A 647 -2.77 4.69 -39.21
C GLN A 647 -1.74 5.23 -40.21
N ALA A 648 -1.70 6.55 -40.45
CA ALA A 648 -0.69 7.17 -41.31
C ALA A 648 0.73 6.95 -40.77
N PHE A 649 0.93 7.03 -39.45
CA PHE A 649 2.22 6.79 -38.81
C PHE A 649 2.60 5.30 -38.76
N GLN A 650 1.63 4.39 -38.64
CA GLN A 650 1.87 2.96 -38.79
C GLN A 650 2.35 2.62 -40.20
N ALA A 651 1.72 3.20 -41.22
CA ALA A 651 2.11 3.02 -42.62
C ALA A 651 3.51 3.58 -42.95
N ALA A 652 4.00 4.53 -42.15
CA ALA A 652 5.35 5.11 -42.29
C ALA A 652 6.49 4.24 -41.70
N GLY A 653 6.17 3.06 -41.16
CA GLY A 653 7.13 2.06 -40.70
C GLY A 653 7.32 2.00 -39.17
N ASP A 654 7.74 0.83 -38.69
CA ASP A 654 7.79 0.49 -37.25
C ASP A 654 8.62 1.47 -36.41
N ARG A 655 9.76 1.94 -36.94
CA ARG A 655 10.62 2.90 -36.24
C ARG A 655 9.92 4.25 -36.06
N THR A 656 9.27 4.75 -37.10
CA THR A 656 8.53 6.01 -37.09
C THR A 656 7.31 5.90 -36.16
N PHE A 657 6.62 4.76 -36.19
CA PHE A 657 5.49 4.51 -35.30
C PHE A 657 5.90 4.36 -33.82
N ALA A 658 7.00 3.68 -33.54
CA ALA A 658 7.53 3.56 -32.18
C ALA A 658 7.89 4.93 -31.60
N GLU A 659 8.50 5.81 -32.40
CA GLU A 659 8.81 7.18 -32.01
C GLU A 659 7.54 8.02 -31.80
N TYR A 660 6.53 7.88 -32.67
CA TYR A 660 5.19 8.49 -32.49
C TYR A 660 4.56 8.07 -31.16
N ARG A 661 4.56 6.77 -30.84
CA ARG A 661 4.03 6.25 -29.56
C ARG A 661 4.82 6.77 -28.37
N ARG A 662 6.15 6.86 -28.49
CA ARG A 662 7.02 7.40 -27.43
C ARG A 662 6.68 8.85 -27.11
N ARG A 663 6.42 9.68 -28.13
CA ARG A 663 6.14 11.13 -27.96
C ARG A 663 4.70 11.42 -27.55
N PHE A 664 3.72 10.72 -28.12
CA PHE A 664 2.30 11.09 -27.98
C PHE A 664 1.44 10.08 -27.20
N GLY A 665 2.03 8.97 -26.75
CA GLY A 665 1.47 8.08 -25.72
C GLY A 665 0.16 7.38 -26.11
N SER A 666 0.08 6.80 -27.30
CA SER A 666 -1.06 5.95 -27.74
C SER A 666 -0.96 4.50 -27.26
#